data_AF-A0A7C1L2S3-F1
#
_entry.id   AF-A0A7C1L2S3-F1
#
_cell.length_a   1.000
_cell.length_b   1.000
_cell.length_c   1.000
_cell.angle_alpha   90.00
_cell.angle_beta   90.00
_cell.angle_gamma   90.00
#
_symmetry.space_group_name_H-M   'P 1'
#
loop_
_entity.id
_entity.type
_entity.pdbx_description
1 polymer ?
#
loop_
_entity_poly.entity_id
_entity_poly.type
_entity_poly.pdbx_seq_one_letter_code
_entity_poly.pdbx_strand_id
1 'polypeptide(L)'
;ELGLLRFVADKTGRFSMRCSATCANFHPYMYAWLRVKPNTRFYVSVVLAFLLGGFFLYYFSKEKNRDLILGLMPIKWRFELTRYPIIRSILKNRWPRYLAIIFSTFFFTVILVSCYVGGVSAGNFNFGIMFVWIVWFVFLIMIWVPFFSRIFCCVCPLPFFGLWLQRCSLIKVKKKTYGLNKKFPKALSNLWMVNFLFMGVTFFNGFLTTLPIASFIMFAIIILAATIITFVFEKRTFCRYVCPVGGFQGLYSNAATIEIRSKDTEVCNRIKPGKDFSFDNGIAACRLACPAGVDSSSYIALIAKGEYERALEIIRETMPFPGVCGRICTAPCEVECIRTQVDQPISIRALKRFVSDFIGYNNQKSDNKFVPVHSEKIAVIGSGPAGLTCAYYLVRNGYAVTVYESLPVIGGMLKVGIPDYKLPKDVLDKEIEFIRNTGVEFVTNTTVGKDISFDDLRKKYQAIFIAVGASESRRLKIEGENLQGVYNAIDILRRANLGEKLQIGKKIVVIGGGDTAIDVARVSLRKGADEVTIVYRRSRNEMPAIPKEVSAAEEEGVEIQFLTSPLQVVGSNSKANSLLCIKMRLAEPDELGRPKPVPIKGSEHLITADTIIVATGQYSDINFLPPELSISGAGTTIVDPETMVTNIPGVFSGGDVVRGPNVFVQAVVQGRKASVSIEKYLRGEKLEPVSLYPTTRQVDDLPLHSISHKDRIEPAFIPLEDRKRNFREIESVFNEKMALEESQRCLGCGSCGNCYLGNEDGYGCPWLELPFRMRRNTYCGMCLECFKTCPHDNMAVNIRPPVVDVLIDDKRSMDEAWKSFIMLGCAVVFYVFMMGPWGFLKDWQRAKTFSGLPKYIATSGISTLVILPAIYGIFVFISRWINKIKRISYKKLFLNYSYSLVPLGLFTWIAFCFGFLLPSGSYVIAVISDPFAWGWDLFGTAEFPWTPFLTYWMPYLQTISLLFGLVFSIDIGLKISRQMFINKKQAVINFLPIAGFIVLWVITMLWLFLW
;
A
#
# COMPACT_ATOMS: atom_id res chain seq x y z
N GLU A 1 42.14 -53.57 -23.76
CA GLU A 1 41.89 -52.15 -24.08
C GLU A 1 41.17 -52.04 -25.42
N LEU A 2 39.83 -52.17 -25.45
CA LEU A 2 39.04 -51.90 -26.65
C LEU A 2 38.85 -50.39 -26.74
N GLY A 3 39.51 -49.75 -27.71
CA GLY A 3 39.46 -48.30 -27.93
C GLY A 3 38.03 -47.83 -28.14
N LEU A 4 37.60 -46.85 -27.33
CA LEU A 4 36.37 -46.10 -27.53
C LEU A 4 36.41 -45.40 -28.90
N LEU A 5 35.62 -45.90 -29.85
CA LEU A 5 35.47 -45.29 -31.17
C LEU A 5 34.58 -44.04 -31.03
N ARG A 6 35.20 -42.87 -30.85
CA ARG A 6 34.49 -41.58 -30.88
C ARG A 6 34.32 -41.12 -32.33
N PHE A 7 33.12 -41.30 -32.87
CA PHE A 7 32.75 -40.84 -34.20
C PHE A 7 31.57 -39.84 -34.09
N VAL A 8 31.73 -38.65 -34.66
CA VAL A 8 30.65 -37.69 -34.86
C VAL A 8 30.25 -37.78 -36.33
N ALA A 9 29.07 -38.31 -36.61
CA ALA A 9 28.56 -38.41 -37.96
C ALA A 9 28.04 -37.05 -38.43
N ASP A 10 28.74 -36.43 -39.38
CA ASP A 10 28.38 -35.17 -40.02
C ASP A 10 27.25 -35.32 -41.06
N LYS A 11 27.00 -36.55 -41.53
CA LYS A 11 25.95 -36.88 -42.51
C LYS A 11 25.26 -38.21 -42.24
N THR A 12 24.01 -38.33 -42.68
CA THR A 12 23.28 -39.60 -42.68
C THR A 12 23.84 -40.53 -43.75
N GLY A 13 24.03 -41.80 -43.43
CA GLY A 13 24.60 -42.74 -44.41
C GLY A 13 24.98 -44.07 -43.79
N ARG A 14 25.48 -44.96 -44.66
CA ARG A 14 26.20 -46.17 -44.25
C ARG A 14 27.69 -45.86 -44.34
N PHE A 15 28.38 -45.92 -43.21
CA PHE A 15 29.83 -45.77 -43.14
C PHE A 15 30.46 -47.15 -42.98
N SER A 16 31.37 -47.50 -43.89
CA SER A 16 32.18 -48.71 -43.74
C SER A 16 33.26 -48.46 -42.70
N MET A 17 33.30 -49.29 -41.67
CA MET A 17 34.32 -49.27 -40.63
C MET A 17 35.20 -50.51 -40.81
N ARG A 18 36.53 -50.33 -40.77
CA ARG A 18 37.50 -51.43 -40.85
C ARG A 18 38.24 -51.51 -39.52
N CYS A 19 38.23 -52.67 -38.88
CA CYS A 19 38.99 -52.88 -37.65
C CYS A 19 40.50 -52.92 -37.95
N SER A 20 41.29 -52.08 -37.27
CA SER A 20 42.75 -51.99 -37.44
C SER A 20 43.55 -52.78 -36.40
N ALA A 21 42.90 -53.42 -35.42
CA ALA A 21 43.56 -54.14 -34.33
C ALA A 21 42.95 -55.53 -34.10
N THR A 22 43.79 -56.52 -33.80
CA THR A 22 43.40 -57.88 -33.39
C THR A 22 42.82 -57.84 -31.97
N CYS A 23 41.50 -57.92 -31.83
CA CYS A 23 40.86 -58.08 -30.52
C CYS A 23 39.61 -58.97 -30.62
N ALA A 24 39.76 -60.22 -30.19
CA ALA A 24 38.70 -61.24 -30.12
C ALA A 24 37.71 -61.19 -31.29
N ASN A 25 36.38 -61.15 -31.08
CA ASN A 25 35.32 -61.46 -32.06
C ASN A 25 35.29 -60.74 -33.44
N PHE A 26 36.25 -59.86 -33.78
CA PHE A 26 36.44 -59.34 -35.14
C PHE A 26 37.87 -59.62 -35.63
N HIS A 27 38.00 -60.29 -36.78
CA HIS A 27 39.30 -60.51 -37.42
C HIS A 27 39.87 -59.19 -38.00
N PRO A 28 41.20 -59.07 -38.13
CA PRO A 28 41.83 -58.02 -38.91
C PRO A 28 41.18 -57.93 -40.29
N TYR A 29 40.88 -56.72 -40.74
CA TYR A 29 40.28 -56.44 -42.05
C TYR A 29 38.79 -56.79 -42.21
N MET A 30 38.06 -57.15 -41.15
CA MET A 30 36.60 -57.23 -41.22
C MET A 30 35.97 -55.84 -41.41
N TYR A 31 35.00 -55.77 -42.33
CA TYR A 31 34.21 -54.58 -42.61
C TYR A 31 32.90 -54.63 -41.82
N ALA A 32 32.63 -53.60 -41.02
CA ALA A 32 31.35 -53.37 -40.38
C ALA A 32 30.67 -52.14 -40.98
N TRP A 33 29.34 -52.07 -40.92
CA TRP A 33 28.57 -50.91 -41.39
C TRP A 33 27.98 -50.15 -40.22
N LEU A 34 28.37 -48.88 -40.04
CA LEU A 34 27.66 -47.94 -39.17
C LEU A 34 26.51 -47.33 -39.98
N ARG A 35 25.26 -47.54 -39.56
CA ARG A 35 24.11 -46.86 -40.18
C ARG A 35 23.69 -45.66 -39.33
N VAL A 36 23.98 -44.47 -39.81
CA VAL A 36 23.56 -43.21 -39.18
C VAL A 36 22.23 -42.79 -39.80
N LYS A 37 21.16 -42.84 -39.00
CA LYS A 37 19.81 -42.40 -39.41
C LYS A 37 19.65 -40.88 -39.27
N PRO A 38 18.81 -40.23 -40.09
CA PRO A 38 18.44 -38.83 -39.88
C PRO A 38 17.84 -38.62 -38.48
N ASN A 39 18.14 -37.48 -37.87
CA ASN A 39 17.58 -37.08 -36.58
C ASN A 39 16.12 -36.62 -36.74
N THR A 40 15.27 -37.54 -37.20
CA THR A 40 13.83 -37.33 -37.44
C THR A 40 13.12 -36.79 -36.21
N ARG A 41 13.56 -37.18 -35.01
CA ARG A 41 13.03 -36.72 -33.73
C ARG A 41 13.16 -35.20 -33.57
N PHE A 42 14.34 -34.65 -33.85
CA PHE A 42 14.55 -33.20 -33.79
C PHE A 42 13.66 -32.46 -34.79
N TYR A 43 13.69 -32.86 -36.07
CA TYR A 43 12.90 -32.18 -37.11
C TYR A 43 11.39 -32.25 -36.86
N VAL A 44 10.86 -33.41 -36.43
CA VAL A 44 9.45 -33.57 -36.06
C VAL A 44 9.09 -32.65 -34.89
N SER A 45 9.96 -32.56 -33.88
CA SER A 45 9.73 -31.71 -32.70
C SER A 45 9.74 -30.21 -33.05
N VAL A 46 10.60 -29.79 -33.98
CA VAL A 46 10.64 -28.40 -34.49
C VAL A 46 9.37 -28.06 -35.25
N VAL A 47 8.95 -28.93 -36.17
CA VAL A 47 7.68 -28.74 -36.91
C VAL A 47 6.51 -28.66 -35.94
N LEU A 48 6.47 -29.55 -34.94
CA LEU A 48 5.44 -29.54 -33.92
C LEU A 48 5.44 -28.25 -33.09
N ALA A 49 6.61 -27.71 -32.72
CA ALA A 49 6.71 -26.43 -32.01
C ALA A 49 6.14 -25.25 -32.82
N PHE A 50 6.40 -25.19 -34.13
CA PHE A 50 5.80 -24.17 -35.00
C PHE A 50 4.29 -24.34 -35.15
N LEU A 51 3.83 -25.56 -35.41
CA LEU A 51 2.40 -25.86 -35.59
C LEU A 51 1.60 -25.55 -34.32
N LEU A 52 2.07 -26.04 -33.16
CA LEU A 52 1.41 -25.76 -31.88
C LEU A 52 1.50 -24.29 -31.51
N GLY A 53 2.64 -23.63 -31.73
CA GLY A 53 2.81 -22.20 -31.49
C GLY A 53 1.80 -21.37 -32.27
N GLY A 54 1.68 -21.60 -33.58
CA GLY A 54 0.72 -20.92 -34.44
C GLY A 54 -0.74 -21.24 -34.08
N PHE A 55 -1.05 -22.53 -33.90
CA PHE A 55 -2.40 -22.99 -33.54
C PHE A 55 -2.87 -22.39 -32.22
N PHE A 56 -2.06 -22.46 -31.16
CA PHE A 56 -2.46 -21.96 -29.84
C PHE A 56 -2.46 -20.44 -29.76
N LEU A 57 -1.58 -19.75 -30.51
CA LEU A 57 -1.66 -18.30 -30.64
C LEU A 57 -3.01 -17.88 -31.24
N TYR A 58 -3.45 -18.55 -32.31
CA TYR A 58 -4.77 -18.32 -32.89
C TYR A 58 -5.90 -18.73 -31.93
N TYR A 59 -5.81 -19.91 -31.31
CA TYR A 59 -6.83 -20.43 -30.41
C TYR A 59 -7.07 -19.51 -29.20
N PHE A 60 -6.00 -19.09 -28.50
CA PHE A 60 -6.10 -18.20 -27.34
C PHE A 60 -6.43 -16.76 -27.72
N SER A 61 -6.21 -16.34 -28.98
CA SER A 61 -6.66 -15.04 -29.48
C SER A 61 -8.18 -14.87 -29.49
N LYS A 62 -8.96 -15.97 -29.44
CA LYS A 62 -10.44 -15.93 -29.40
C LYS A 62 -10.96 -15.36 -28.07
N GLU A 63 -12.13 -14.70 -28.11
CA GLU A 63 -12.68 -13.99 -26.92
C GLU A 63 -13.12 -14.96 -25.82
N LYS A 64 -13.73 -16.08 -26.20
CA LYS A 64 -14.16 -17.13 -25.27
C LYS A 64 -13.06 -17.64 -24.32
N ASN A 65 -11.80 -17.49 -24.71
CA ASN A 65 -10.64 -17.97 -23.96
C ASN A 65 -10.02 -16.88 -23.07
N ARG A 66 -10.60 -15.67 -23.02
CA ARG A 66 -10.04 -14.54 -22.26
C ARG A 66 -9.92 -14.83 -20.77
N ASP A 67 -10.97 -15.38 -20.18
CA ASP A 67 -11.04 -15.63 -18.75
C ASP A 67 -10.76 -17.10 -18.38
N LEU A 68 -10.18 -17.87 -19.31
CA LEU A 68 -9.87 -19.28 -19.16
C LEU A 68 -8.36 -19.52 -19.34
N ILE A 69 -7.69 -20.13 -18.36
CA ILE A 69 -6.34 -20.68 -18.51
C ILE A 69 -6.39 -21.88 -19.46
N LEU A 70 -5.52 -21.88 -20.47
CA LEU A 70 -5.47 -22.86 -21.55
C LEU A 70 -6.82 -23.04 -22.30
N GLY A 71 -7.76 -22.11 -22.18
CA GLY A 71 -9.10 -22.26 -22.75
C GLY A 71 -9.97 -23.33 -22.07
N LEU A 72 -9.57 -23.80 -20.89
CA LEU A 72 -10.25 -24.89 -20.16
C LEU A 72 -10.72 -24.47 -18.77
N MET A 73 -9.87 -23.77 -17.99
CA MET A 73 -10.13 -23.51 -16.56
C MET A 73 -10.38 -22.02 -16.28
N PRO A 74 -11.49 -21.62 -15.63
CA PRO A 74 -11.72 -20.22 -15.29
C PRO A 74 -10.64 -19.63 -14.38
N ILE A 75 -10.11 -18.45 -14.72
CA ILE A 75 -9.06 -17.77 -13.94
C ILE A 75 -9.48 -17.54 -12.48
N LYS A 76 -10.78 -17.27 -12.26
CA LYS A 76 -11.37 -17.02 -10.94
C LYS A 76 -11.70 -18.29 -10.16
N TRP A 77 -11.62 -19.48 -10.75
CA TRP A 77 -11.95 -20.72 -10.05
C TRP A 77 -10.99 -20.92 -8.87
N ARG A 78 -11.56 -21.19 -7.70
CA ARG A 78 -10.83 -21.51 -6.46
C ARG A 78 -11.59 -22.61 -5.74
N PHE A 79 -10.85 -23.61 -5.25
CA PHE A 79 -11.39 -24.65 -4.39
C PHE A 79 -10.75 -24.53 -3.00
N GLU A 80 -11.56 -24.16 -2.01
CA GLU A 80 -11.09 -23.94 -0.64
C GLU A 80 -10.87 -25.29 0.08
N LEU A 81 -9.61 -25.61 0.39
CA LEU A 81 -9.25 -26.80 1.17
C LEU A 81 -9.61 -26.66 2.64
N THR A 82 -9.59 -25.43 3.17
CA THR A 82 -9.91 -25.11 4.57
C THR A 82 -11.39 -25.19 4.91
N ARG A 83 -12.25 -25.45 3.92
CA ARG A 83 -13.66 -25.81 4.14
C ARG A 83 -13.78 -27.11 4.94
N TYR A 84 -12.81 -28.02 4.84
CA TYR A 84 -12.79 -29.26 5.61
C TYR A 84 -12.24 -29.02 7.03
N PRO A 85 -13.01 -29.34 8.10
CA PRO A 85 -12.63 -29.06 9.48
C PRO A 85 -11.31 -29.71 9.90
N ILE A 86 -11.03 -30.93 9.43
CA ILE A 86 -9.80 -31.67 9.74
C ILE A 86 -8.57 -30.90 9.21
N ILE A 87 -8.62 -30.45 7.96
CA ILE A 87 -7.55 -29.67 7.33
C ILE A 87 -7.35 -28.35 8.10
N ARG A 88 -8.44 -27.64 8.42
CA ARG A 88 -8.40 -26.40 9.20
C ARG A 88 -7.77 -26.60 10.58
N SER A 89 -8.12 -27.68 11.28
CA SER A 89 -7.57 -28.02 12.59
C SER A 89 -6.06 -28.28 12.52
N ILE A 90 -5.62 -29.07 11.53
CA ILE A 90 -4.19 -29.36 11.29
C ILE A 90 -3.40 -28.08 11.00
N LEU A 91 -3.94 -27.16 10.18
CA LEU A 91 -3.25 -25.91 9.80
C LEU A 91 -3.17 -24.89 10.95
N LYS A 92 -4.18 -24.86 11.83
CA LYS A 92 -4.15 -24.06 13.07
C LYS A 92 -3.19 -24.64 14.10
N ASN A 93 -3.08 -25.97 14.17
CA ASN A 93 -2.15 -26.62 15.09
C ASN A 93 -0.69 -26.30 14.71
N ARG A 94 0.15 -26.13 15.73
CA ARG A 94 1.58 -25.88 15.59
C ARG A 94 2.38 -27.17 15.40
N TRP A 95 1.94 -28.27 16.02
CA TRP A 95 2.66 -29.55 16.07
C TRP A 95 3.04 -30.13 14.70
N PRO A 96 2.14 -30.21 13.69
CA PRO A 96 2.48 -30.82 12.40
C PRO A 96 3.66 -30.12 11.71
N ARG A 97 3.67 -28.79 11.75
CA ARG A 97 4.78 -27.99 11.20
C ARG A 97 6.08 -28.21 11.98
N TYR A 98 6.01 -28.25 13.31
CA TYR A 98 7.20 -28.46 14.13
C TYR A 98 7.83 -29.83 13.92
N LEU A 99 7.00 -30.89 13.85
CA LEU A 99 7.48 -32.23 13.52
C LEU A 99 8.16 -32.27 12.15
N ALA A 100 7.58 -31.61 11.14
CA ALA A 100 8.18 -31.52 9.82
C ALA A 100 9.52 -30.75 9.81
N ILE A 101 9.66 -29.69 10.62
CA ILE A 101 10.93 -28.97 10.80
C ILE A 101 11.96 -29.87 11.49
N ILE A 102 11.60 -30.57 12.56
CA ILE A 102 12.52 -31.49 13.28
C ILE A 102 13.01 -32.58 12.33
N PHE A 103 12.09 -33.22 11.60
CA PHE A 103 12.42 -34.23 10.60
C PHE A 103 13.34 -33.67 9.52
N SER A 104 13.01 -32.50 8.95
CA SER A 104 13.84 -31.86 7.93
C SER A 104 15.22 -31.46 8.45
N THR A 105 15.34 -31.01 9.70
CA THR A 105 16.61 -30.65 10.33
C THR A 105 17.45 -31.90 10.58
N PHE A 106 16.87 -32.97 11.12
CA PHE A 106 17.56 -34.25 11.28
C PHE A 106 18.10 -34.77 9.95
N PHE A 107 17.24 -34.82 8.92
CA PHE A 107 17.62 -35.29 7.60
C PHE A 107 18.71 -34.42 6.97
N PHE A 108 18.64 -33.10 7.13
CA PHE A 108 19.66 -32.18 6.64
C PHE A 108 20.99 -32.31 7.40
N THR A 109 20.97 -32.64 8.69
CA THR A 109 22.19 -32.98 9.44
C THR A 109 22.86 -34.22 8.86
N VAL A 110 22.10 -35.27 8.49
CA VAL A 110 22.65 -36.47 7.82
C VAL A 110 23.32 -36.08 6.49
N ILE A 111 22.68 -35.22 5.69
CA ILE A 111 23.28 -34.67 4.46
C ILE A 111 24.63 -33.99 4.76
N LEU A 112 24.69 -33.09 5.74
CA LEU A 112 25.92 -32.37 6.09
C LEU A 112 27.04 -33.32 6.54
N VAL A 113 26.71 -34.26 7.42
CA VAL A 113 27.68 -35.25 7.92
C VAL A 113 28.18 -36.14 6.78
N SER A 114 27.31 -36.58 5.86
CA SER A 114 27.72 -37.37 4.70
C SER A 114 28.64 -36.60 3.74
N CYS A 115 28.45 -35.29 3.58
CA CYS A 115 29.35 -34.46 2.78
C CYS A 115 30.73 -34.26 3.42
N TYR A 116 30.82 -34.33 4.76
CA TYR A 116 32.07 -34.12 5.51
C TYR A 116 32.84 -35.43 5.73
N VAL A 117 32.15 -36.50 6.16
CA VAL A 117 32.76 -37.76 6.59
C VAL A 117 32.70 -38.85 5.51
N GLY A 118 31.87 -38.70 4.46
CA GLY A 118 31.64 -39.70 3.42
C GLY A 118 32.77 -39.94 2.40
N GLY A 119 34.00 -39.56 2.74
CA GLY A 119 35.21 -39.80 1.95
C GLY A 119 35.31 -39.05 0.61
N VAL A 120 36.37 -39.33 -0.16
CA VAL A 120 36.63 -38.82 -1.53
C VAL A 120 35.89 -39.65 -2.59
N SER A 121 34.74 -40.22 -2.22
CA SER A 121 33.90 -40.97 -3.14
C SER A 121 33.46 -40.05 -4.29
N ALA A 122 33.45 -40.57 -5.53
CA ALA A 122 32.96 -39.80 -6.68
C ALA A 122 31.55 -39.30 -6.37
N GLY A 123 31.22 -38.04 -6.70
CA GLY A 123 30.01 -37.38 -6.18
C GLY A 123 28.68 -38.14 -6.35
N ASN A 124 28.56 -39.02 -7.35
CA ASN A 124 27.39 -39.88 -7.54
C ASN A 124 27.21 -40.99 -6.48
N PHE A 125 28.24 -41.28 -5.69
CA PHE A 125 28.22 -42.25 -4.58
C PHE A 125 28.13 -41.58 -3.21
N ASN A 126 28.10 -40.25 -3.15
CA ASN A 126 27.96 -39.53 -1.89
C ASN A 126 26.49 -39.16 -1.64
N PHE A 127 25.97 -39.52 -0.46
CA PHE A 127 24.57 -39.29 -0.08
C PHE A 127 24.16 -37.84 -0.11
N GLY A 128 24.97 -36.96 0.45
CA GLY A 128 24.64 -35.55 0.51
C GLY A 128 24.56 -34.93 -0.88
N ILE A 129 25.47 -35.27 -1.80
CA ILE A 129 25.42 -34.80 -3.17
C ILE A 129 24.19 -35.35 -3.91
N MET A 130 24.00 -36.67 -3.89
CA MET A 130 22.90 -37.35 -4.57
C MET A 130 21.55 -36.82 -4.10
N PHE A 131 21.37 -36.70 -2.79
CA PHE A 131 20.10 -36.23 -2.26
C PHE A 131 19.86 -34.76 -2.56
N VAL A 132 20.83 -33.87 -2.36
CA VAL A 132 20.63 -32.43 -2.59
C VAL A 132 20.42 -32.13 -4.08
N TRP A 133 21.35 -32.57 -4.92
CA TRP A 133 21.44 -32.07 -6.29
C TRP A 133 20.63 -32.88 -7.29
N ILE A 134 20.29 -34.13 -6.97
CA ILE A 134 19.44 -34.97 -7.81
C ILE A 134 18.06 -35.08 -7.18
N VAL A 135 17.91 -35.67 -5.99
CA VAL A 135 16.58 -35.96 -5.43
C VAL A 135 15.81 -34.68 -5.07
N TRP A 136 16.36 -33.86 -4.17
CA TRP A 136 15.71 -32.66 -3.64
C TRP A 136 15.52 -31.60 -4.71
N PHE A 137 16.54 -31.33 -5.55
CA PHE A 137 16.42 -30.33 -6.60
C PHE A 137 15.38 -30.72 -7.66
N VAL A 138 15.39 -31.97 -8.13
CA VAL A 138 14.38 -32.46 -9.08
C VAL A 138 12.98 -32.39 -8.46
N PHE A 139 12.82 -32.83 -7.22
CA PHE A 139 11.55 -32.78 -6.51
C PHE A 139 11.08 -31.33 -6.27
N LEU A 140 12.02 -30.39 -6.04
CA LEU A 140 11.72 -28.97 -5.91
C LEU A 140 11.12 -28.40 -7.20
N ILE A 141 11.76 -28.67 -8.35
CA ILE A 141 11.36 -28.15 -9.66
C ILE A 141 10.09 -28.83 -10.19
N MET A 142 9.99 -30.15 -10.08
CA MET A 142 8.91 -30.92 -10.68
C MET A 142 7.65 -30.98 -9.81
N ILE A 143 7.78 -30.87 -8.47
CA ILE A 143 6.67 -31.09 -7.54
C ILE A 143 6.41 -29.88 -6.64
N TRP A 144 7.36 -29.48 -5.79
CA TRP A 144 7.09 -28.45 -4.77
C TRP A 144 6.70 -27.10 -5.37
N VAL A 145 7.48 -26.58 -6.32
CA VAL A 145 7.23 -25.26 -6.93
C VAL A 145 5.91 -25.22 -7.73
N PRO A 146 5.64 -26.16 -8.67
CA PRO A 146 4.43 -26.10 -9.50
C PRO A 146 3.13 -26.45 -8.76
N PHE A 147 3.18 -27.23 -7.68
CA PHE A 147 1.96 -27.64 -6.98
C PHE A 147 1.81 -26.97 -5.61
N PHE A 148 2.89 -26.89 -4.84
CA PHE A 148 2.85 -26.53 -3.42
C PHE A 148 3.49 -25.17 -3.10
N SER A 149 3.79 -24.35 -4.12
CA SER A 149 4.28 -22.99 -3.93
C SER A 149 5.57 -22.99 -3.09
N ARG A 150 5.65 -22.16 -2.05
CA ARG A 150 6.80 -22.02 -1.15
C ARG A 150 6.70 -22.82 0.15
N ILE A 151 5.88 -23.87 0.21
CA ILE A 151 5.67 -24.60 1.46
C ILE A 151 6.97 -25.22 2.01
N PHE A 152 7.95 -25.58 1.16
CA PHE A 152 9.27 -26.03 1.62
C PHE A 152 9.98 -24.97 2.49
N CYS A 153 9.79 -23.68 2.21
CA CYS A 153 10.34 -22.60 3.04
C CYS A 153 9.79 -22.62 4.48
N CYS A 154 8.62 -23.24 4.70
CA CYS A 154 8.02 -23.40 6.01
C CYS A 154 8.78 -24.43 6.87
N VAL A 155 9.32 -25.47 6.24
CA VAL A 155 10.03 -26.59 6.89
C VAL A 155 11.55 -26.54 6.69
N CYS A 156 12.05 -25.54 5.96
CA CYS A 156 13.47 -25.39 5.66
C CYS A 156 14.34 -25.35 6.93
N PRO A 157 15.43 -26.15 6.99
CA PRO A 157 16.28 -26.25 8.16
C PRO A 157 17.28 -25.09 8.27
N LEU A 158 17.60 -24.40 7.18
CA LEU A 158 18.60 -23.31 7.16
C LEU A 158 18.32 -22.17 8.16
N PRO A 159 17.10 -21.60 8.25
CA PRO A 159 16.82 -20.54 9.22
C PRO A 159 16.53 -21.06 10.64
N PHE A 160 16.50 -22.38 10.86
CA PHE A 160 16.05 -22.97 12.12
C PHE A 160 16.91 -22.53 13.32
N PHE A 161 18.23 -22.63 13.20
CA PHE A 161 19.17 -22.27 14.27
C PHE A 161 19.08 -20.80 14.65
N GLY A 162 19.08 -19.89 13.66
CA GLY A 162 18.92 -18.46 13.89
C GLY A 162 17.58 -18.11 14.56
N LEU A 163 16.49 -18.73 14.13
CA LEU A 163 15.17 -18.53 14.74
C LEU A 163 15.08 -19.09 16.16
N TRP A 164 15.74 -20.23 16.43
CA TRP A 164 15.79 -20.81 17.75
C TRP A 164 16.56 -19.93 18.73
N LEU A 165 17.76 -19.45 18.34
CA LEU A 165 18.57 -18.52 19.13
C LEU A 165 17.83 -17.20 19.39
N GLN A 166 17.16 -16.66 18.37
CA GLN A 166 16.38 -15.42 18.52
C GLN A 166 15.18 -15.58 19.46
N ARG A 167 14.63 -16.79 19.61
CA ARG A 167 13.42 -17.04 20.38
C ARG A 167 13.68 -17.62 21.77
N CYS A 168 14.82 -18.29 21.98
CA CYS A 168 15.10 -19.09 23.18
C CYS A 168 13.89 -19.96 23.59
N SER A 169 13.19 -20.51 22.59
CA SER A 169 11.98 -21.31 22.72
C SER A 169 11.74 -22.05 21.40
N LEU A 170 11.53 -23.35 21.48
CA LEU A 170 11.17 -24.15 20.31
C LEU A 170 9.67 -24.05 20.00
N ILE A 171 8.81 -24.13 21.03
CA ILE A 171 7.35 -24.29 20.85
C ILE A 171 6.55 -23.07 21.28
N LYS A 172 6.86 -22.47 22.45
CA LYS A 172 6.09 -21.36 23.02
C LYS A 172 6.28 -20.06 22.23
N VAL A 173 5.19 -19.34 22.00
CA VAL A 173 5.21 -17.99 21.42
C VAL A 173 5.74 -17.03 22.49
N LYS A 174 6.90 -16.41 22.21
CA LYS A 174 7.46 -15.32 23.02
C LYS A 174 7.39 -14.03 22.19
N LYS A 175 6.73 -12.99 22.71
CA LYS A 175 6.63 -11.68 22.05
C LYS A 175 8.00 -10.99 21.95
N LYS A 176 8.86 -11.15 22.96
CA LYS A 176 10.21 -10.57 22.99
C LYS A 176 11.22 -11.53 22.35
N THR A 177 11.87 -11.08 21.27
CA THR A 177 12.98 -11.78 20.61
C THR A 177 14.32 -11.27 21.12
N TYR A 178 15.32 -12.15 21.20
CA TYR A 178 16.71 -11.84 21.48
C TYR A 178 17.44 -11.54 20.16
N GLY A 179 18.07 -10.37 20.04
CA GLY A 179 18.77 -9.93 18.83
C GLY A 179 18.73 -8.41 18.66
N LEU A 180 19.40 -7.89 17.62
CA LEU A 180 19.47 -6.44 17.35
C LEU A 180 18.21 -5.89 16.68
N ASN A 181 17.37 -6.76 16.09
CA ASN A 181 16.10 -6.43 15.42
C ASN A 181 16.18 -5.20 14.48
N LYS A 182 17.31 -5.02 13.78
CA LYS A 182 17.48 -3.91 12.84
C LYS A 182 16.65 -4.14 11.57
N LYS A 183 16.17 -3.05 10.95
CA LYS A 183 15.53 -3.08 9.64
C LYS A 183 16.58 -3.35 8.55
N PHE A 184 16.24 -4.16 7.55
CA PHE A 184 17.16 -4.45 6.45
C PHE A 184 17.37 -3.20 5.56
N PRO A 185 18.58 -2.91 5.08
CA PRO A 185 18.85 -1.69 4.31
C PRO A 185 17.97 -1.58 3.05
N LYS A 186 17.30 -0.43 2.85
CA LYS A 186 16.40 -0.19 1.70
C LYS A 186 17.11 -0.35 0.34
N ALA A 187 18.39 -0.02 0.24
CA ALA A 187 19.17 -0.18 -0.99
C ALA A 187 19.32 -1.66 -1.42
N LEU A 188 19.29 -2.58 -0.46
CA LEU A 188 19.46 -4.02 -0.68
C LEU A 188 18.12 -4.78 -0.66
N SER A 189 16.99 -4.12 -0.41
CA SER A 189 15.68 -4.77 -0.32
C SER A 189 15.06 -5.16 -1.68
N ASN A 190 15.88 -5.48 -2.66
CA ASN A 190 15.52 -5.95 -4.00
C ASN A 190 16.08 -7.37 -4.26
N LEU A 191 15.73 -8.00 -5.38
CA LEU A 191 16.14 -9.37 -5.71
C LEU A 191 17.51 -9.46 -6.40
N TRP A 192 18.22 -8.36 -6.65
CA TRP A 192 19.53 -8.43 -7.35
C TRP A 192 20.55 -9.25 -6.58
N MET A 193 20.64 -9.05 -5.26
CA MET A 193 21.54 -9.84 -4.43
C MET A 193 21.22 -11.35 -4.50
N VAL A 194 19.94 -11.70 -4.44
CA VAL A 194 19.48 -13.10 -4.59
C VAL A 194 19.79 -13.66 -5.98
N ASN A 195 19.64 -12.84 -7.03
CA ASN A 195 19.93 -13.21 -8.40
C ASN A 195 21.42 -13.54 -8.59
N PHE A 196 22.31 -12.68 -8.08
CA PHE A 196 23.76 -12.92 -8.15
C PHE A 196 24.18 -14.12 -7.31
N LEU A 197 23.63 -14.28 -6.10
CA LEU A 197 23.92 -15.44 -5.25
C LEU A 197 23.43 -16.75 -5.89
N PHE A 198 22.24 -16.75 -6.51
CA PHE A 198 21.75 -17.90 -7.26
C PHE A 198 22.67 -18.24 -8.43
N MET A 199 23.09 -17.24 -9.21
CA MET A 199 24.03 -17.44 -10.31
C MET A 199 25.36 -18.00 -9.82
N GLY A 200 25.88 -17.49 -8.69
CA GLY A 200 27.07 -18.03 -8.03
C GLY A 200 26.92 -19.52 -7.73
N VAL A 201 25.84 -19.93 -7.06
CA VAL A 201 25.58 -21.35 -6.77
C VAL A 201 25.50 -22.17 -8.08
N THR A 202 24.82 -21.66 -9.11
CA THR A 202 24.70 -22.39 -10.39
C THR A 202 26.01 -22.50 -11.15
N PHE A 203 26.87 -21.47 -11.13
CA PHE A 203 28.15 -21.50 -11.84
C PHE A 203 29.12 -22.45 -11.17
N PHE A 204 29.16 -22.51 -9.84
CA PHE A 204 29.99 -23.47 -9.12
C PHE A 204 29.39 -24.88 -9.02
N ASN A 205 28.20 -25.12 -9.60
CA ASN A 205 27.50 -26.40 -9.51
C ASN A 205 28.37 -27.61 -9.86
N GLY A 206 29.20 -27.55 -10.89
CA GLY A 206 30.03 -28.71 -11.24
C GLY A 206 31.11 -29.06 -10.21
N PHE A 207 31.54 -28.12 -9.34
CA PHE A 207 32.35 -28.43 -8.16
C PHE A 207 31.47 -28.96 -7.02
N LEU A 208 30.32 -28.32 -6.81
CA LEU A 208 29.37 -28.69 -5.75
C LEU A 208 28.82 -30.13 -5.93
N THR A 209 28.62 -30.58 -7.18
CA THR A 209 28.11 -31.91 -7.49
C THR A 209 29.20 -32.98 -7.61
N THR A 210 30.48 -32.62 -7.56
CA THR A 210 31.59 -33.59 -7.70
C THR A 210 32.42 -33.72 -6.44
N LEU A 211 32.55 -32.66 -5.64
CA LEU A 211 33.34 -32.62 -4.42
C LEU A 211 32.42 -32.48 -3.20
N PRO A 212 32.24 -33.55 -2.39
CA PRO A 212 31.38 -33.51 -1.20
C PRO A 212 31.73 -32.37 -0.24
N ILE A 213 33.04 -32.15 -0.02
CA ILE A 213 33.54 -31.08 0.86
C ILE A 213 33.16 -29.69 0.37
N ALA A 214 33.08 -29.45 -0.95
CA ALA A 214 32.65 -28.16 -1.50
C ALA A 214 31.18 -27.88 -1.18
N SER A 215 30.31 -28.91 -1.29
CA SER A 215 28.92 -28.83 -0.86
C SER A 215 28.79 -28.58 0.65
N PHE A 216 29.59 -29.26 1.48
CA PHE A 216 29.62 -29.03 2.93
C PHE A 216 29.97 -27.57 3.27
N ILE A 217 31.07 -27.05 2.72
CA ILE A 217 31.52 -25.67 2.96
C ILE A 217 30.45 -24.67 2.53
N MET A 218 29.83 -24.85 1.37
CA MET A 218 28.76 -23.98 0.90
C MET A 218 27.58 -23.97 1.89
N PHE A 219 27.11 -25.13 2.34
CA PHE A 219 26.01 -25.17 3.30
C PHE A 219 26.38 -24.59 4.67
N ALA A 220 27.59 -24.84 5.16
CA ALA A 220 28.08 -24.24 6.40
C ALA A 220 28.08 -22.70 6.33
N ILE A 221 28.55 -22.12 5.21
CA ILE A 221 28.51 -20.68 4.96
C ILE A 221 27.06 -20.17 4.94
N ILE A 222 26.15 -20.87 4.26
CA ILE A 222 24.74 -20.47 4.17
C ILE A 222 24.06 -20.52 5.55
N ILE A 223 24.32 -21.53 6.38
CA ILE A 223 23.78 -21.66 7.75
C ILE A 223 24.34 -20.55 8.64
N LEU A 224 25.64 -20.27 8.55
CA LEU A 224 26.28 -19.19 9.30
C LEU A 224 25.67 -17.84 8.91
N ALA A 225 25.54 -17.56 7.61
CA ALA A 225 24.91 -16.34 7.10
C ALA A 225 23.44 -16.22 7.54
N ALA A 226 22.66 -17.31 7.46
CA ALA A 226 21.28 -17.34 7.91
C ALA A 226 21.15 -17.05 9.42
N THR A 227 22.08 -17.58 10.22
CA THR A 227 22.13 -17.39 11.67
C THR A 227 22.48 -15.94 12.02
N ILE A 228 23.56 -15.39 11.44
CA ILE A 228 23.99 -14.00 11.67
C ILE A 228 22.89 -13.02 11.25
N ILE A 229 22.33 -13.17 10.05
CA ILE A 229 21.31 -12.25 9.53
C ILE A 229 20.04 -12.29 10.37
N THR A 230 19.63 -13.46 10.85
CA THR A 230 18.44 -13.59 11.72
C THR A 230 18.66 -12.97 13.10
N PHE A 231 19.91 -12.94 13.59
CA PHE A 231 20.25 -12.32 14.88
C PHE A 231 20.35 -10.79 14.77
N VAL A 232 20.88 -10.27 13.66
CA VAL A 232 21.06 -8.83 13.41
C VAL A 232 19.76 -8.16 12.94
N PHE A 233 19.06 -8.78 12.00
CA PHE A 233 17.89 -8.21 11.34
C PHE A 233 16.59 -8.91 11.75
N GLU A 234 15.48 -8.19 11.62
CA GLU A 234 14.18 -8.70 12.05
C GLU A 234 13.66 -9.91 11.22
N LYS A 235 12.89 -10.78 11.89
CA LYS A 235 12.06 -11.84 11.28
C LYS A 235 12.84 -12.72 10.27
N ARG A 236 12.27 -13.03 9.10
CA ARG A 236 12.89 -13.91 8.07
C ARG A 236 13.60 -13.12 6.96
N THR A 237 14.38 -12.11 7.33
CA THR A 237 15.14 -11.27 6.39
C THR A 237 16.07 -12.09 5.48
N PHE A 238 16.78 -13.09 6.01
CA PHE A 238 17.61 -13.99 5.20
C PHE A 238 16.80 -14.68 4.09
N CYS A 239 15.65 -15.27 4.43
CA CYS A 239 14.82 -15.99 3.46
C CYS A 239 14.26 -15.07 2.36
N ARG A 240 14.05 -13.78 2.70
CA ARG A 240 13.45 -12.80 1.79
C ARG A 240 14.47 -12.19 0.83
N TYR A 241 15.63 -11.77 1.32
CA TYR A 241 16.56 -10.94 0.54
C TYR A 241 17.91 -11.61 0.25
N VAL A 242 18.25 -12.72 0.90
CA VAL A 242 19.62 -13.31 0.84
C VAL A 242 19.61 -14.74 0.31
N CYS A 243 18.61 -15.54 0.65
CA CYS A 243 18.57 -16.96 0.29
C CYS A 243 18.66 -17.15 -1.24
N PRO A 244 19.70 -17.84 -1.77
CA PRO A 244 19.92 -17.99 -3.21
C PRO A 244 18.73 -18.61 -3.95
N VAL A 245 18.07 -19.58 -3.30
CA VAL A 245 16.92 -20.31 -3.86
C VAL A 245 15.60 -19.57 -3.59
N GLY A 246 15.57 -18.64 -2.62
CA GLY A 246 14.36 -17.92 -2.21
C GLY A 246 13.74 -17.10 -3.34
N GLY A 247 14.55 -16.31 -4.06
CA GLY A 247 14.08 -15.49 -5.18
C GLY A 247 13.54 -16.34 -6.34
N PHE A 248 14.19 -17.48 -6.61
CA PHE A 248 13.69 -18.48 -7.57
C PHE A 248 12.33 -19.03 -7.14
N GLN A 249 12.23 -19.58 -5.93
CA GLN A 249 10.96 -20.10 -5.41
C GLN A 249 9.86 -19.02 -5.33
N GLY A 250 10.21 -17.73 -5.37
CA GLY A 250 9.25 -16.61 -5.40
C GLY A 250 8.58 -16.42 -6.72
N LEU A 251 9.37 -16.14 -7.75
CA LEU A 251 8.82 -15.90 -9.07
C LEU A 251 7.99 -17.11 -9.54
N TYR A 252 8.49 -18.32 -9.29
CA TYR A 252 7.86 -19.54 -9.77
C TYR A 252 6.73 -20.06 -8.87
N SER A 253 6.59 -19.58 -7.63
CA SER A 253 5.39 -19.88 -6.84
C SER A 253 4.12 -19.25 -7.40
N ASN A 254 4.26 -18.28 -8.31
CA ASN A 254 3.14 -17.74 -9.07
C ASN A 254 2.61 -18.75 -10.11
N ALA A 255 3.41 -19.75 -10.48
CA ALA A 255 2.96 -20.89 -11.29
C ALA A 255 2.19 -21.94 -10.47
N ALA A 256 2.27 -21.88 -9.13
CA ALA A 256 1.76 -22.92 -8.25
C ALA A 256 0.23 -23.06 -8.24
N THR A 257 -0.26 -24.28 -8.04
CA THR A 257 -1.69 -24.58 -7.88
C THR A 257 -2.24 -24.31 -6.48
N ILE A 258 -1.40 -24.11 -5.46
CA ILE A 258 -1.83 -23.80 -4.08
C ILE A 258 -1.51 -22.34 -3.71
N GLU A 259 -2.46 -21.68 -3.04
CA GLU A 259 -2.29 -20.33 -2.50
C GLU A 259 -2.89 -20.18 -1.09
N ILE A 260 -2.45 -19.14 -0.36
CA ILE A 260 -3.11 -18.65 0.87
C ILE A 260 -3.72 -17.28 0.56
N ARG A 261 -5.01 -17.10 0.82
CA ARG A 261 -5.72 -15.82 0.66
C ARG A 261 -6.66 -15.57 1.83
N SER A 262 -7.13 -14.33 1.98
CA SER A 262 -8.25 -14.06 2.88
C SER A 262 -9.56 -14.59 2.27
N LYS A 263 -10.44 -15.18 3.08
CA LYS A 263 -11.75 -15.68 2.63
C LYS A 263 -12.61 -14.52 2.15
N ASP A 264 -12.70 -13.50 3.00
CA ASP A 264 -13.49 -12.31 2.74
C ASP A 264 -12.73 -11.04 3.16
N THR A 265 -12.41 -10.20 2.19
CA THR A 265 -11.76 -8.92 2.48
C THR A 265 -12.68 -7.95 3.25
N GLU A 266 -13.99 -8.18 3.32
CA GLU A 266 -14.96 -7.44 4.16
C GLU A 266 -14.77 -7.69 5.63
N VAL A 267 -14.57 -8.93 6.06
CA VAL A 267 -14.22 -9.21 7.46
C VAL A 267 -13.01 -8.37 7.87
N CYS A 268 -11.94 -8.35 7.07
CA CYS A 268 -10.75 -7.55 7.42
C CYS A 268 -10.99 -6.03 7.43
N ASN A 269 -11.93 -5.50 6.64
CA ASN A 269 -12.19 -4.06 6.49
C ASN A 269 -13.34 -3.53 7.36
N ARG A 270 -14.27 -4.39 7.81
CA ARG A 270 -15.43 -4.03 8.65
C ARG A 270 -15.13 -4.06 10.15
N ILE A 271 -13.97 -4.57 10.56
CA ILE A 271 -13.63 -4.70 11.98
C ILE A 271 -13.46 -3.30 12.59
N LYS A 272 -14.50 -2.87 13.29
CA LYS A 272 -14.45 -1.74 14.22
C LYS A 272 -13.45 -2.05 15.33
N PRO A 273 -12.52 -1.16 15.68
CA PRO A 273 -11.87 -1.24 16.97
C PRO A 273 -12.91 -0.92 18.06
N GLY A 274 -13.52 -1.95 18.65
CA GLY A 274 -14.31 -1.80 19.90
C GLY A 274 -15.41 -2.84 20.16
N LYS A 275 -15.14 -3.79 21.07
CA LYS A 275 -15.70 -3.91 22.45
C LYS A 275 -15.09 -5.15 23.15
N ASP A 276 -14.62 -6.13 22.38
CA ASP A 276 -13.89 -7.33 22.86
C ASP A 276 -12.42 -7.37 22.40
N PHE A 277 -11.79 -6.21 22.18
CA PHE A 277 -10.40 -6.14 21.72
C PHE A 277 -9.44 -5.96 22.89
N SER A 278 -8.54 -6.93 23.07
CA SER A 278 -7.39 -6.76 23.95
C SER A 278 -6.60 -5.51 23.54
N PHE A 279 -6.29 -4.69 24.55
CA PHE A 279 -5.83 -3.30 24.51
C PHE A 279 -4.45 -3.04 23.85
N ASP A 280 -3.99 -3.86 22.89
CA ASP A 280 -2.55 -3.94 22.57
C ASP A 280 -2.17 -3.62 21.10
N ASN A 281 -3.10 -3.26 20.20
CA ASN A 281 -2.85 -3.26 18.73
C ASN A 281 -2.84 -1.90 18.00
N GLY A 282 -3.02 -0.78 18.70
CA GLY A 282 -2.87 0.58 18.17
C GLY A 282 -3.94 1.07 17.18
N ILE A 283 -3.96 2.37 16.89
CA ILE A 283 -4.88 3.05 15.94
C ILE A 283 -4.14 3.64 14.73
N ALA A 284 -4.88 3.82 13.62
CA ALA A 284 -4.36 4.48 12.44
C ALA A 284 -3.92 5.92 12.75
N ALA A 285 -2.73 6.32 12.28
CA ALA A 285 -2.20 7.68 12.47
C ALA A 285 -3.18 8.77 12.00
N CYS A 286 -3.89 8.55 10.89
CA CYS A 286 -4.89 9.49 10.39
C CYS A 286 -6.11 9.67 11.33
N ARG A 287 -6.48 8.64 12.11
CA ARG A 287 -7.53 8.73 13.14
C ARG A 287 -7.01 9.46 14.38
N LEU A 288 -5.79 9.15 14.82
CA LEU A 288 -5.15 9.80 15.97
C LEU A 288 -4.93 11.30 15.71
N ALA A 289 -4.53 11.66 14.48
CA ALA A 289 -4.32 13.04 14.06
C ALA A 289 -5.62 13.84 13.85
N CYS A 290 -6.76 13.18 13.70
CA CYS A 290 -8.04 13.86 13.56
C CYS A 290 -8.55 14.28 14.95
N PRO A 291 -8.69 15.58 15.27
CA PRO A 291 -9.08 16.01 16.61
C PRO A 291 -10.42 15.42 17.09
N ALA A 292 -11.36 15.20 16.15
CA ALA A 292 -12.66 14.60 16.41
C ALA A 292 -12.65 13.06 16.46
N GLY A 293 -11.49 12.42 16.23
CA GLY A 293 -11.33 10.96 16.28
C GLY A 293 -12.03 10.21 15.14
N VAL A 294 -12.25 10.84 13.98
CA VAL A 294 -12.92 10.24 12.81
C VAL A 294 -12.13 9.05 12.27
N ASP A 295 -12.79 7.90 12.13
CA ASP A 295 -12.18 6.66 11.62
C ASP A 295 -12.00 6.68 10.11
N SER A 296 -10.98 7.41 9.67
CA SER A 296 -10.64 7.57 8.27
C SER A 296 -10.26 6.26 7.60
N SER A 297 -9.58 5.35 8.29
CA SER A 297 -9.24 4.03 7.75
C SER A 297 -10.45 3.22 7.35
N SER A 298 -11.46 3.17 8.22
CA SER A 298 -12.64 2.31 8.04
C SER A 298 -13.56 2.83 6.93
N TYR A 299 -13.90 4.11 6.93
CA TYR A 299 -14.80 4.64 5.88
C TYR A 299 -14.13 4.62 4.50
N ILE A 300 -12.81 4.84 4.40
CA ILE A 300 -12.10 4.75 3.13
C ILE A 300 -12.09 3.32 2.59
N ALA A 301 -11.95 2.32 3.48
CA ALA A 301 -12.05 0.92 3.09
C ALA A 301 -13.44 0.55 2.57
N LEU A 302 -14.51 1.18 3.08
CA LEU A 302 -15.87 1.03 2.59
C LEU A 302 -16.08 1.73 1.24
N ILE A 303 -15.52 2.93 1.04
CA ILE A 303 -15.53 3.63 -0.27
C ILE A 303 -14.89 2.75 -1.34
N ALA A 304 -13.75 2.12 -1.05
CA ALA A 304 -13.03 1.25 -1.99
C ALA A 304 -13.84 0.06 -2.50
N LYS A 305 -14.99 -0.22 -1.88
CA LYS A 305 -15.91 -1.31 -2.21
C LYS A 305 -17.25 -0.85 -2.78
N GLY A 306 -17.49 0.46 -2.83
CA GLY A 306 -18.80 0.99 -3.21
C GLY A 306 -19.83 1.01 -2.06
N GLU A 307 -19.45 0.71 -0.82
CA GLU A 307 -20.36 0.74 0.34
C GLU A 307 -20.47 2.17 0.93
N TYR A 308 -21.04 3.10 0.16
CA TYR A 308 -21.03 4.53 0.51
C TYR A 308 -21.90 4.87 1.72
N GLU A 309 -23.11 4.31 1.83
CA GLU A 309 -24.02 4.58 2.96
C GLU A 309 -23.38 4.24 4.30
N ARG A 310 -22.77 3.05 4.39
CA ARG A 310 -22.05 2.62 5.59
C ARG A 310 -20.81 3.46 5.86
N ALA A 311 -20.13 3.94 4.81
CA ALA A 311 -19.02 4.87 4.97
C ALA A 311 -19.49 6.18 5.62
N LEU A 312 -20.65 6.70 5.24
CA LEU A 312 -21.26 7.90 5.82
C LEU A 312 -21.65 7.69 7.28
N GLU A 313 -22.25 6.55 7.61
CA GLU A 313 -22.60 6.17 9.00
C GLU A 313 -21.36 6.20 9.90
N ILE A 314 -20.25 5.59 9.47
CA ILE A 314 -18.99 5.58 10.22
C ILE A 314 -18.44 7.00 10.45
N ILE A 315 -18.57 7.89 9.47
CA ILE A 315 -18.15 9.29 9.64
C ILE A 315 -19.03 9.99 10.70
N ARG A 316 -20.35 9.77 10.64
CA ARG A 316 -21.34 10.39 11.54
C ARG A 316 -21.29 9.91 12.99
N GLU A 317 -20.62 8.79 13.26
CA GLU A 317 -20.38 8.35 14.64
C GLU A 317 -19.58 9.39 15.45
N THR A 318 -18.70 10.15 14.80
CA THR A 318 -17.84 11.14 15.48
C THR A 318 -17.91 12.54 14.87
N MET A 319 -18.47 12.71 13.67
CA MET A 319 -18.57 13.98 12.96
C MET A 319 -19.98 14.19 12.38
N PRO A 320 -20.83 15.05 13.00
CA PRO A 320 -22.20 15.27 12.53
C PRO A 320 -22.29 16.03 11.19
N PHE A 321 -21.20 16.68 10.76
CA PHE A 321 -21.12 17.47 9.52
C PHE A 321 -20.12 16.88 8.51
N PRO A 322 -20.35 15.66 7.98
CA PRO A 322 -19.40 15.03 7.06
C PRO A 322 -19.15 15.87 5.79
N GLY A 323 -20.19 16.50 5.24
CA GLY A 323 -20.15 17.33 4.04
C GLY A 323 -19.45 18.67 4.25
N VAL A 324 -19.76 19.38 5.34
CA VAL A 324 -19.01 20.60 5.73
C VAL A 324 -17.55 20.25 6.03
N CYS A 325 -17.29 19.17 6.78
CA CYS A 325 -15.93 18.73 7.11
C CYS A 325 -15.11 18.38 5.86
N GLY A 326 -15.75 17.78 4.84
CA GLY A 326 -15.12 17.51 3.55
C GLY A 326 -14.72 18.77 2.75
N ARG A 327 -15.19 19.96 3.12
CA ARG A 327 -14.94 21.22 2.42
C ARG A 327 -13.95 22.13 3.15
N ILE A 328 -14.20 22.38 4.44
CA ILE A 328 -13.48 23.43 5.18
C ILE A 328 -12.43 22.91 6.16
N CYS A 329 -12.23 21.58 6.25
CA CYS A 329 -11.21 21.01 7.14
C CYS A 329 -9.79 21.27 6.63
N THR A 330 -8.88 21.54 7.58
CA THR A 330 -7.44 21.67 7.35
C THR A 330 -6.73 20.31 7.18
N ALA A 331 -7.47 19.20 7.28
CA ALA A 331 -7.03 17.83 7.01
C ALA A 331 -5.74 17.38 7.73
N PRO A 332 -5.62 17.52 9.07
CA PRO A 332 -4.45 17.03 9.81
C PRO A 332 -4.22 15.52 9.65
N CYS A 333 -5.30 14.77 9.38
CA CYS A 333 -5.25 13.33 9.08
C CYS A 333 -4.48 12.98 7.79
N GLU A 334 -4.38 13.91 6.83
CA GLU A 334 -3.59 13.73 5.60
C GLU A 334 -2.10 13.99 5.85
N VAL A 335 -1.77 14.92 6.75
CA VAL A 335 -0.39 15.24 7.15
C VAL A 335 0.27 14.03 7.81
N GLU A 336 -0.41 13.43 8.78
CA GLU A 336 0.08 12.25 9.52
C GLU A 336 -0.19 10.91 8.81
N CYS A 337 -0.63 10.93 7.55
CA CYS A 337 -0.92 9.71 6.83
C CYS A 337 0.36 8.89 6.62
N ILE A 338 0.43 7.66 7.16
CA ILE A 338 1.60 6.76 7.04
C ILE A 338 2.05 6.55 5.57
N ARG A 339 1.13 6.74 4.61
CA ARG A 339 1.46 6.61 3.19
C ARG A 339 2.47 7.65 2.67
N THR A 340 2.65 8.78 3.36
CA THR A 340 3.72 9.75 3.05
C THR A 340 5.12 9.13 3.07
N GLN A 341 5.30 8.02 3.79
CA GLN A 341 6.54 7.24 3.81
C GLN A 341 6.74 6.35 2.56
N VAL A 342 5.71 6.21 1.71
CA VAL A 342 5.76 5.53 0.41
C VAL A 342 5.72 6.56 -0.71
N ASP A 343 4.62 7.31 -0.83
CA ASP A 343 4.41 8.31 -1.87
C ASP A 343 3.68 9.55 -1.31
N GLN A 344 2.47 9.84 -1.77
CA GLN A 344 1.66 10.98 -1.34
C GLN A 344 0.50 10.50 -0.46
N PRO A 345 0.03 11.33 0.49
CA PRO A 345 -1.05 10.95 1.40
C PRO A 345 -2.34 10.62 0.64
N ILE A 346 -3.28 10.00 1.36
CA ILE A 346 -4.63 9.78 0.83
C ILE A 346 -5.40 11.11 0.84
N SER A 347 -6.21 11.38 -0.16
CA SER A 347 -7.16 12.52 -0.19
C SER A 347 -8.36 12.28 0.72
N ILE A 348 -8.10 12.10 2.02
CA ILE A 348 -9.08 11.76 3.08
C ILE A 348 -10.23 12.77 3.12
N ARG A 349 -9.93 14.06 2.98
CA ARG A 349 -10.92 15.16 2.98
C ARG A 349 -11.83 15.07 1.75
N ALA A 350 -11.24 14.88 0.56
CA ALA A 350 -12.00 14.76 -0.69
C ALA A 350 -12.88 13.49 -0.72
N LEU A 351 -12.37 12.37 -0.21
CA LEU A 351 -13.15 11.12 -0.07
C LEU A 351 -14.34 11.28 0.89
N LYS A 352 -14.18 12.05 1.98
CA LYS A 352 -15.28 12.36 2.90
C LYS A 352 -16.36 13.21 2.24
N ARG A 353 -15.95 14.23 1.48
CA ARG A 353 -16.86 15.07 0.67
C ARG A 353 -17.61 14.22 -0.34
N PHE A 354 -16.89 13.38 -1.09
CA PHE A 354 -17.48 12.47 -2.08
C PHE A 354 -18.61 11.62 -1.49
N VAL A 355 -18.39 10.94 -0.36
CA VAL A 355 -19.43 10.09 0.24
C VAL A 355 -20.69 10.87 0.59
N SER A 356 -20.52 12.07 1.17
CA SER A 356 -21.63 12.93 1.57
C SER A 356 -22.43 13.40 0.37
N ASP A 357 -21.73 13.84 -0.68
CA ASP A 357 -22.33 14.39 -1.90
C ASP A 357 -22.95 13.29 -2.79
N PHE A 358 -22.33 12.10 -2.87
CA PHE A 358 -22.74 10.99 -3.74
C PHE A 358 -24.07 10.36 -3.31
N ILE A 359 -24.25 10.09 -2.01
CA ILE A 359 -25.53 9.55 -1.49
C ILE A 359 -26.66 10.56 -1.75
N GLY A 360 -26.33 11.85 -1.73
CA GLY A 360 -27.28 12.94 -1.81
C GLY A 360 -27.95 13.16 -0.46
N TYR A 361 -27.94 14.40 0.01
CA TYR A 361 -28.38 14.74 1.36
C TYR A 361 -29.84 14.37 1.69
N ASN A 362 -30.73 14.36 0.69
CA ASN A 362 -32.14 13.97 0.88
C ASN A 362 -32.31 12.46 1.08
N ASN A 363 -31.35 11.65 0.63
CA ASN A 363 -31.37 10.18 0.78
C ASN A 363 -30.60 9.72 2.03
N GLN A 364 -29.97 10.65 2.74
CA GLN A 364 -29.27 10.33 3.97
C GLN A 364 -30.32 10.08 5.06
N LYS A 365 -30.56 8.80 5.37
CA LYS A 365 -31.47 8.41 6.45
C LYS A 365 -31.07 9.12 7.74
N SER A 366 -31.93 10.00 8.25
CA SER A 366 -31.87 10.37 9.67
C SER A 366 -32.28 9.14 10.46
N ASP A 367 -31.54 8.83 11.51
CA ASP A 367 -32.10 8.01 12.58
C ASP A 367 -33.48 8.60 12.91
N ASN A 368 -34.50 7.75 13.09
CA ASN A 368 -35.84 8.20 13.47
C ASN A 368 -35.73 9.24 14.60
N LYS A 369 -36.59 10.26 14.60
CA LYS A 369 -36.66 11.28 15.66
C LYS A 369 -36.48 10.59 17.02
N PHE A 370 -35.38 10.88 17.70
CA PHE A 370 -35.08 10.24 18.98
C PHE A 370 -36.11 10.74 19.98
N VAL A 371 -36.83 9.80 20.59
CA VAL A 371 -37.81 10.13 21.62
C VAL A 371 -37.03 10.35 22.93
N PRO A 372 -37.20 11.50 23.60
CA PRO A 372 -36.58 11.71 24.91
C PRO A 372 -37.02 10.62 25.88
N VAL A 373 -36.06 9.92 26.48
CA VAL A 373 -36.28 8.90 27.52
C VAL A 373 -35.88 9.43 28.91
N HIS A 374 -35.13 10.52 28.95
CA HIS A 374 -34.74 11.23 30.16
C HIS A 374 -35.69 12.41 30.43
N SER A 375 -35.93 12.68 31.71
CA SER A 375 -36.84 13.76 32.16
C SER A 375 -36.17 15.14 32.14
N GLU A 376 -34.85 15.14 32.21
CA GLU A 376 -33.96 16.27 32.28
C GLU A 376 -33.94 17.03 30.96
N LYS A 377 -34.00 18.36 31.05
CA LYS A 377 -33.99 19.27 29.91
C LYS A 377 -32.67 20.03 29.88
N ILE A 378 -32.14 20.21 28.68
CA ILE A 378 -30.85 20.85 28.45
C ILE A 378 -31.03 22.05 27.51
N ALA A 379 -30.45 23.19 27.88
CA ALA A 379 -30.37 24.36 27.00
C ALA A 379 -28.98 24.47 26.37
N VAL A 380 -28.95 24.78 25.08
CA VAL A 380 -27.72 25.13 24.35
C VAL A 380 -27.86 26.56 23.84
N ILE A 381 -26.90 27.43 24.14
CA ILE A 381 -26.91 28.84 23.73
C ILE A 381 -25.94 29.00 22.56
N GLY A 382 -26.48 29.24 21.37
CA GLY A 382 -25.75 29.40 20.11
C GLY A 382 -25.82 28.16 19.22
N SER A 383 -26.15 28.35 17.95
CA SER A 383 -26.30 27.28 16.95
C SER A 383 -25.06 27.09 16.06
N GLY A 384 -23.88 27.46 16.55
CA GLY A 384 -22.61 27.18 15.87
C GLY A 384 -22.23 25.69 15.89
N PRO A 385 -21.06 25.33 15.31
CA PRO A 385 -20.60 23.95 15.27
C PRO A 385 -20.56 23.25 16.64
N ALA A 386 -20.13 23.96 17.69
CA ALA A 386 -20.08 23.41 19.05
C ALA A 386 -21.48 23.11 19.59
N GLY A 387 -22.40 24.08 19.51
CA GLY A 387 -23.77 23.94 20.01
C GLY A 387 -24.55 22.84 19.29
N LEU A 388 -24.51 22.84 17.95
CA LEU A 388 -25.15 21.80 17.14
C LEU A 388 -24.57 20.40 17.41
N THR A 389 -23.25 20.29 17.58
CA THR A 389 -22.62 19.00 17.90
C THR A 389 -23.06 18.50 19.27
N CYS A 390 -23.07 19.38 20.29
CA CYS A 390 -23.49 19.03 21.63
C CYS A 390 -24.95 18.56 21.63
N ALA A 391 -25.84 19.32 20.99
CA ALA A 391 -27.26 18.98 20.87
C ALA A 391 -27.49 17.65 20.15
N TYR A 392 -26.79 17.41 19.04
CA TYR A 392 -26.89 16.16 18.27
C TYR A 392 -26.60 14.92 19.12
N TYR A 393 -25.50 14.92 19.89
CA TYR A 393 -25.14 13.76 20.72
C TYR A 393 -26.06 13.60 21.94
N LEU A 394 -26.48 14.70 22.57
CA LEU A 394 -27.40 14.63 23.71
C LEU A 394 -28.77 14.09 23.33
N VAL A 395 -29.34 14.52 22.18
CA VAL A 395 -30.60 14.00 21.68
C VAL A 395 -30.48 12.52 21.29
N ARG A 396 -29.36 12.12 20.68
CA ARG A 396 -29.07 10.70 20.38
C ARG A 396 -29.00 9.83 21.64
N ASN A 397 -28.56 10.41 22.76
CA ASN A 397 -28.53 9.75 24.06
C ASN A 397 -29.85 9.86 24.83
N GLY A 398 -30.91 10.42 24.23
CA GLY A 398 -32.26 10.40 24.77
C GLY A 398 -32.65 11.59 25.65
N TYR A 399 -31.92 12.70 25.59
CA TYR A 399 -32.24 13.93 26.33
C TYR A 399 -33.07 14.91 25.49
N ALA A 400 -33.91 15.71 26.14
CA ALA A 400 -34.61 16.83 25.51
C ALA A 400 -33.69 18.06 25.46
N VAL A 401 -33.42 18.56 24.25
CA VAL A 401 -32.48 19.68 24.02
C VAL A 401 -33.13 20.80 23.23
N THR A 402 -33.03 22.02 23.77
CA THR A 402 -33.47 23.25 23.11
C THR A 402 -32.26 24.15 22.84
N VAL A 403 -32.06 24.53 21.58
CA VAL A 403 -30.98 25.42 21.13
C VAL A 403 -31.54 26.83 20.90
N TYR A 404 -31.00 27.82 21.62
CA TYR A 404 -31.33 29.23 21.47
C TYR A 404 -30.34 29.92 20.53
N GLU A 405 -30.84 30.62 19.52
CA GLU A 405 -30.04 31.30 18.49
C GLU A 405 -30.50 32.75 18.35
N SER A 406 -29.55 33.69 18.35
CA SER A 406 -29.84 35.12 18.28
C SER A 406 -30.23 35.56 16.86
N LEU A 407 -29.69 34.91 15.84
CA LEU A 407 -29.99 35.19 14.44
C LEU A 407 -31.26 34.48 13.96
N PRO A 408 -31.87 34.92 12.84
CA PRO A 408 -32.96 34.21 12.19
C PRO A 408 -32.54 32.89 11.53
N VAL A 409 -31.23 32.63 11.45
CA VAL A 409 -30.65 31.47 10.76
C VAL A 409 -29.78 30.62 11.70
N ILE A 410 -29.75 29.32 11.44
CA ILE A 410 -28.99 28.34 12.23
C ILE A 410 -27.63 28.09 11.57
N GLY A 411 -26.60 27.80 12.37
CA GLY A 411 -25.28 27.37 11.90
C GLY A 411 -24.13 28.30 12.30
N GLY A 412 -24.42 29.40 12.99
CA GLY A 412 -23.42 30.39 13.45
C GLY A 412 -22.47 30.81 12.33
N MET A 413 -21.16 30.84 12.63
CA MET A 413 -20.13 31.26 11.66
C MET A 413 -20.02 30.38 10.40
N LEU A 414 -20.54 29.15 10.39
CA LEU A 414 -20.63 28.37 9.15
C LEU A 414 -21.63 29.00 8.17
N LYS A 415 -22.74 29.53 8.71
CA LYS A 415 -23.81 30.15 7.92
C LYS A 415 -23.49 31.59 7.56
N VAL A 416 -22.96 32.38 8.49
CA VAL A 416 -22.77 33.83 8.27
C VAL A 416 -21.33 34.26 8.02
N GLY A 417 -20.33 33.45 8.35
CA GLY A 417 -18.91 33.81 8.19
C GLY A 417 -18.30 33.28 6.89
N ILE A 418 -18.35 31.96 6.69
CA ILE A 418 -17.65 31.30 5.58
C ILE A 418 -18.37 31.59 4.25
N PRO A 419 -17.68 32.02 3.18
CA PRO A 419 -18.31 32.28 1.88
C PRO A 419 -18.85 31.03 1.16
N ASP A 420 -19.89 31.21 0.34
CA ASP A 420 -20.54 30.15 -0.45
C ASP A 420 -19.60 29.37 -1.38
N TYR A 421 -18.59 30.04 -1.95
CA TYR A 421 -17.64 29.40 -2.85
C TYR A 421 -16.72 28.37 -2.15
N LYS A 422 -16.63 28.43 -0.80
CA LYS A 422 -15.93 27.47 0.07
C LYS A 422 -16.90 26.48 0.71
N LEU A 423 -18.04 26.98 1.19
CA LEU A 423 -19.07 26.18 1.84
C LEU A 423 -20.44 26.58 1.31
N PRO A 424 -20.98 25.84 0.31
CA PRO A 424 -22.31 26.07 -0.19
C PRO A 424 -23.36 26.03 0.93
N LYS A 425 -24.23 27.04 1.00
CA LYS A 425 -25.22 27.12 2.08
C LYS A 425 -26.27 26.04 2.01
N ASP A 426 -26.61 25.58 0.81
CA ASP A 426 -27.56 24.49 0.63
C ASP A 426 -27.07 23.20 1.30
N VAL A 427 -25.77 22.90 1.17
CA VAL A 427 -25.12 21.76 1.84
C VAL A 427 -25.20 21.90 3.35
N LEU A 428 -24.87 23.08 3.89
CA LEU A 428 -24.97 23.34 5.32
C LEU A 428 -26.40 23.20 5.83
N ASP A 429 -27.38 23.76 5.11
CA ASP A 429 -28.79 23.70 5.49
C ASP A 429 -29.30 22.27 5.53
N LYS A 430 -28.91 21.44 4.56
CA LYS A 430 -29.22 20.02 4.54
C LYS A 430 -28.64 19.25 5.74
N GLU A 431 -27.40 19.56 6.15
CA GLU A 431 -26.80 18.94 7.35
C GLU A 431 -27.41 19.45 8.66
N ILE A 432 -27.83 20.72 8.71
CA ILE A 432 -28.58 21.26 9.84
C ILE A 432 -29.97 20.63 9.92
N GLU A 433 -30.65 20.45 8.78
CA GLU A 433 -31.95 19.78 8.73
C GLU A 433 -31.86 18.34 9.21
N PHE A 434 -30.78 17.64 8.84
CA PHE A 434 -30.49 16.33 9.39
C PHE A 434 -30.44 16.33 10.92
N ILE A 435 -29.76 17.31 11.53
CA ILE A 435 -29.70 17.46 13.00
C ILE A 435 -31.06 17.84 13.58
N ARG A 436 -31.83 18.71 12.92
CA ARG A 436 -33.20 19.04 13.36
C ARG A 436 -34.09 17.81 13.38
N ASN A 437 -34.00 16.96 12.35
CA ASN A 437 -34.78 15.74 12.22
C ASN A 437 -34.45 14.69 13.29
N THR A 438 -33.30 14.78 13.99
CA THR A 438 -33.02 13.90 15.12
C THR A 438 -33.87 14.22 16.36
N GLY A 439 -34.48 15.41 16.42
CA GLY A 439 -35.35 15.83 17.54
C GLY A 439 -34.87 17.05 18.31
N VAL A 440 -33.80 17.72 17.86
CA VAL A 440 -33.32 18.98 18.46
C VAL A 440 -34.34 20.10 18.21
N GLU A 441 -34.75 20.79 19.27
CA GLU A 441 -35.61 21.99 19.18
C GLU A 441 -34.76 23.24 18.97
N PHE A 442 -35.17 24.12 18.06
CA PHE A 442 -34.47 25.37 17.77
C PHE A 442 -35.38 26.57 18.01
N VAL A 443 -34.89 27.55 18.75
CA VAL A 443 -35.55 28.83 19.03
C VAL A 443 -34.64 29.94 18.49
N THR A 444 -34.95 30.43 17.29
CA THR A 444 -34.21 31.51 16.62
C THR A 444 -34.72 32.90 17.04
N ASN A 445 -34.03 33.96 16.59
CA ASN A 445 -34.36 35.35 16.94
C ASN A 445 -34.46 35.61 18.45
N THR A 446 -33.69 34.87 19.26
CA THR A 446 -33.75 34.96 20.72
C THR A 446 -32.34 35.18 21.27
N THR A 447 -32.07 36.39 21.72
CA THR A 447 -30.80 36.80 22.32
C THR A 447 -30.86 36.63 23.84
N VAL A 448 -30.15 35.62 24.34
CA VAL A 448 -30.00 35.42 25.79
C VAL A 448 -29.26 36.61 26.41
N GLY A 449 -29.82 37.18 27.49
CA GLY A 449 -29.40 38.43 28.12
C GLY A 449 -30.21 39.65 27.71
N LYS A 450 -30.99 39.58 26.63
CA LYS A 450 -31.90 40.65 26.19
C LYS A 450 -33.36 40.19 26.17
N ASP A 451 -33.64 39.11 25.45
CA ASP A 451 -34.99 38.59 25.25
C ASP A 451 -35.38 37.59 26.36
N ILE A 452 -34.40 36.82 26.84
CA ILE A 452 -34.54 35.86 27.95
C ILE A 452 -33.32 36.00 28.85
N SER A 453 -33.50 36.08 30.18
CA SER A 453 -32.36 36.20 31.09
C SER A 453 -31.63 34.85 31.26
N PHE A 454 -30.34 34.90 31.62
CA PHE A 454 -29.58 33.68 31.91
C PHE A 454 -30.18 32.89 33.09
N ASP A 455 -30.73 33.59 34.09
CA ASP A 455 -31.34 32.98 35.28
C ASP A 455 -32.65 32.25 34.97
N ASP A 456 -33.42 32.73 33.99
CA ASP A 456 -34.62 32.03 33.52
C ASP A 456 -34.26 30.67 32.92
N LEU A 457 -33.13 30.61 32.19
CA LEU A 457 -32.62 29.33 31.68
C LEU A 457 -32.19 28.41 32.82
N ARG A 458 -31.51 28.92 33.85
CA ARG A 458 -31.09 28.09 35.02
C ARG A 458 -32.27 27.52 35.79
N LYS A 459 -33.41 28.22 35.85
CA LYS A 459 -34.63 27.72 36.49
C LYS A 459 -35.32 26.63 35.66
N LYS A 460 -35.21 26.69 34.33
CA LYS A 460 -35.94 25.80 33.40
C LYS A 460 -35.17 24.53 33.02
N TYR A 461 -33.84 24.57 33.02
CA TYR A 461 -32.98 23.50 32.49
C TYR A 461 -32.00 23.00 33.56
N GLN A 462 -31.76 21.68 33.59
CA GLN A 462 -30.83 21.05 34.53
C GLN A 462 -29.36 21.22 34.11
N ALA A 463 -29.12 21.45 32.81
CA ALA A 463 -27.80 21.76 32.29
C ALA A 463 -27.88 22.82 31.19
N ILE A 464 -26.86 23.68 31.11
CA ILE A 464 -26.71 24.73 30.11
C ILE A 464 -25.35 24.61 29.43
N PHE A 465 -25.33 24.63 28.10
CA PHE A 465 -24.09 24.68 27.31
C PHE A 465 -23.97 26.02 26.56
N ILE A 466 -22.93 26.78 26.86
CA ILE A 466 -22.64 28.09 26.24
C ILE A 466 -21.75 27.88 25.01
N ALA A 467 -22.28 28.21 23.83
CA ALA A 467 -21.64 27.99 22.53
C ALA A 467 -21.81 29.19 21.57
N VAL A 468 -21.82 30.41 22.13
CA VAL A 468 -22.06 31.67 21.37
C VAL A 468 -20.95 32.05 20.40
N GLY A 469 -19.75 31.45 20.54
CA GLY A 469 -18.60 31.73 19.69
C GLY A 469 -18.06 33.16 19.84
N ALA A 470 -17.23 33.58 18.87
CA ALA A 470 -16.61 34.90 18.82
C ALA A 470 -17.19 35.72 17.65
N SER A 471 -18.43 36.21 17.78
CA SER A 471 -19.17 36.85 16.68
C SER A 471 -18.83 38.33 16.44
N GLU A 472 -18.11 38.98 17.36
CA GLU A 472 -17.87 40.42 17.33
C GLU A 472 -16.50 40.78 16.75
N SER A 473 -16.41 41.93 16.07
CA SER A 473 -15.17 42.39 15.43
C SER A 473 -14.38 43.36 16.31
N ARG A 474 -13.07 43.18 16.38
CA ARG A 474 -12.18 44.13 17.07
C ARG A 474 -12.03 45.42 16.27
N ARG A 475 -12.07 46.55 16.98
CA ARG A 475 -11.78 47.88 16.44
C ARG A 475 -10.27 48.17 16.44
N LEU A 476 -9.81 48.94 15.47
CA LEU A 476 -8.42 49.41 15.30
C LEU A 476 -8.04 50.49 16.32
N LYS A 477 -9.02 51.29 16.77
CA LYS A 477 -8.81 52.45 17.65
C LYS A 477 -7.87 53.50 17.03
N ILE A 478 -8.07 53.78 15.75
CA ILE A 478 -7.33 54.82 15.01
C ILE A 478 -8.26 55.97 14.63
N GLU A 479 -7.69 57.14 14.37
CA GLU A 479 -8.45 58.29 13.91
C GLU A 479 -9.13 58.02 12.55
N GLY A 480 -10.38 58.48 12.40
CA GLY A 480 -11.19 58.28 11.19
C GLY A 480 -11.86 56.90 11.07
N GLU A 481 -11.72 55.99 12.04
CA GLU A 481 -12.34 54.65 11.99
C GLU A 481 -13.89 54.68 11.91
N ASN A 482 -14.54 55.76 12.35
CA ASN A 482 -16.00 55.92 12.30
C ASN A 482 -16.51 56.60 11.01
N LEU A 483 -15.63 56.87 10.03
CA LEU A 483 -16.03 57.49 8.76
C LEU A 483 -16.91 56.55 7.92
N GLN A 484 -17.80 57.12 7.11
CA GLN A 484 -18.61 56.35 6.18
C GLN A 484 -17.71 55.65 5.15
N GLY A 485 -17.92 54.35 4.92
CA GLY A 485 -17.08 53.52 4.06
C GLY A 485 -16.05 52.67 4.82
N VAL A 486 -15.98 52.79 6.15
CA VAL A 486 -15.26 51.86 7.01
C VAL A 486 -16.23 50.80 7.54
N TYR A 487 -15.90 49.53 7.35
CA TYR A 487 -16.75 48.39 7.76
C TYR A 487 -15.96 47.33 8.52
N ASN A 488 -16.65 46.55 9.35
CA ASN A 488 -16.08 45.34 9.94
C ASN A 488 -16.22 44.16 8.96
N ALA A 489 -15.19 43.31 8.91
CA ALA A 489 -15.20 42.17 8.01
C ALA A 489 -16.34 41.17 8.30
N ILE A 490 -16.66 40.94 9.58
CA ILE A 490 -17.73 40.01 9.97
C ILE A 490 -19.10 40.52 9.51
N ASP A 491 -19.34 41.83 9.60
CA ASP A 491 -20.59 42.43 9.14
C ASP A 491 -20.73 42.31 7.62
N ILE A 492 -19.66 42.59 6.87
CA ILE A 492 -19.65 42.45 5.40
C ILE A 492 -19.88 41.00 4.99
N LEU A 493 -19.19 40.04 5.62
CA LEU A 493 -19.37 38.61 5.32
C LEU A 493 -20.77 38.14 5.69
N ARG A 494 -21.31 38.56 6.84
CA ARG A 494 -22.68 38.24 7.27
C ARG A 494 -23.69 38.72 6.25
N ARG A 495 -23.64 40.01 5.89
CA ARG A 495 -24.54 40.61 4.90
C ARG A 495 -24.40 39.94 3.53
N ALA A 496 -23.17 39.65 3.10
CA ALA A 496 -22.90 38.96 1.84
C ALA A 496 -23.54 37.57 1.79
N ASN A 497 -23.38 36.79 2.87
CA ASN A 497 -23.88 35.42 2.99
C ASN A 497 -25.39 35.35 3.21
N LEU A 498 -26.00 36.40 3.77
CA LEU A 498 -27.46 36.53 3.88
C LEU A 498 -28.11 37.09 2.59
N GLY A 499 -27.32 37.35 1.54
CA GLY A 499 -27.82 37.82 0.25
C GLY A 499 -28.13 39.32 0.19
N GLU A 500 -27.70 40.09 1.18
CA GLU A 500 -27.91 41.54 1.21
C GLU A 500 -27.03 42.26 0.18
N LYS A 501 -27.51 43.42 -0.31
CA LYS A 501 -26.76 44.27 -1.22
C LYS A 501 -25.69 45.04 -0.45
N LEU A 502 -24.42 44.73 -0.73
CA LEU A 502 -23.29 45.42 -0.12
C LEU A 502 -23.06 46.79 -0.76
N GLN A 503 -22.95 47.84 0.06
CA GLN A 503 -22.56 49.20 -0.35
C GLN A 503 -21.04 49.36 -0.27
N ILE A 504 -20.32 48.59 -1.10
CA ILE A 504 -18.86 48.65 -1.22
C ILE A 504 -18.46 49.44 -2.48
N GLY A 505 -17.35 50.17 -2.40
CA GLY A 505 -16.81 50.94 -3.51
C GLY A 505 -16.00 50.09 -4.51
N LYS A 506 -15.25 50.75 -5.40
CA LYS A 506 -14.48 50.08 -6.45
C LYS A 506 -13.06 49.73 -6.00
N LYS A 507 -12.45 50.57 -5.17
CA LYS A 507 -11.13 50.34 -4.56
C LYS A 507 -11.26 50.01 -3.09
N ILE A 508 -10.84 48.81 -2.68
CA ILE A 508 -11.06 48.31 -1.32
C ILE A 508 -9.74 47.96 -0.65
N VAL A 509 -9.57 48.42 0.59
CA VAL A 509 -8.44 48.04 1.44
C VAL A 509 -8.94 47.19 2.60
N VAL A 510 -8.37 46.00 2.77
CA VAL A 510 -8.67 45.08 3.88
C VAL A 510 -7.50 45.06 4.85
N ILE A 511 -7.76 45.36 6.12
CA ILE A 511 -6.73 45.42 7.16
C ILE A 511 -6.74 44.12 7.95
N GLY A 512 -5.74 43.26 7.74
CA GLY A 512 -5.64 41.98 8.44
C GLY A 512 -4.81 40.94 7.68
N GLY A 513 -4.63 39.76 8.28
CA GLY A 513 -3.91 38.66 7.63
C GLY A 513 -4.41 37.25 7.98
N GLY A 514 -5.58 37.14 8.62
CA GLY A 514 -6.22 35.85 8.90
C GLY A 514 -7.17 35.42 7.79
N ASP A 515 -7.77 34.24 7.94
CA ASP A 515 -8.71 33.69 6.95
C ASP A 515 -9.89 34.65 6.69
N THR A 516 -10.36 35.39 7.70
CA THR A 516 -11.39 36.42 7.54
C THR A 516 -10.97 37.52 6.56
N ALA A 517 -9.70 37.94 6.58
CA ALA A 517 -9.20 38.97 5.67
C ALA A 517 -9.14 38.45 4.22
N ILE A 518 -8.72 37.20 4.03
CA ILE A 518 -8.70 36.54 2.73
C ILE A 518 -10.12 36.36 2.18
N ASP A 519 -11.04 35.86 3.01
CA ASP A 519 -12.41 35.60 2.61
C ASP A 519 -13.14 36.90 2.23
N VAL A 520 -13.00 37.96 3.04
CA VAL A 520 -13.65 39.25 2.72
C VAL A 520 -13.05 39.93 1.48
N ALA A 521 -11.74 39.80 1.25
CA ALA A 521 -11.10 40.31 0.04
C ALA A 521 -11.63 39.62 -1.22
N ARG A 522 -11.75 38.29 -1.18
CA ARG A 522 -12.23 37.48 -2.31
C ARG A 522 -13.74 37.64 -2.54
N VAL A 523 -14.53 37.81 -1.48
CA VAL A 523 -15.96 38.16 -1.58
C VAL A 523 -16.12 39.55 -2.20
N SER A 524 -15.26 40.50 -1.84
CA SER A 524 -15.28 41.86 -2.38
C SER A 524 -15.07 41.89 -3.90
N LEU A 525 -14.09 41.14 -4.41
CA LEU A 525 -13.88 40.98 -5.86
C LEU A 525 -15.14 40.43 -6.56
N ARG A 526 -15.74 39.38 -6.00
CA ARG A 526 -16.97 38.76 -6.55
C ARG A 526 -18.20 39.65 -6.50
N LYS A 527 -18.20 40.67 -5.66
CA LYS A 527 -19.29 41.65 -5.52
C LYS A 527 -19.03 42.92 -6.33
N GLY A 528 -18.00 42.94 -7.17
CA GLY A 528 -17.78 43.97 -8.19
C GLY A 528 -16.75 45.05 -7.83
N ALA A 529 -15.88 44.79 -6.86
CA ALA A 529 -14.69 45.60 -6.62
C ALA A 529 -13.69 45.42 -7.78
N ASP A 530 -13.09 46.52 -8.23
CA ASP A 530 -12.12 46.53 -9.34
C ASP A 530 -10.70 46.29 -8.82
N GLU A 531 -10.37 46.82 -7.63
CA GLU A 531 -9.08 46.67 -6.96
C GLU A 531 -9.29 46.32 -5.48
N VAL A 532 -8.60 45.28 -5.00
CA VAL A 532 -8.64 44.86 -3.59
C VAL A 532 -7.21 44.67 -3.08
N THR A 533 -6.85 45.42 -2.04
CA THR A 533 -5.53 45.38 -1.41
C THR A 533 -5.65 44.95 0.04
N ILE A 534 -4.92 43.91 0.44
CA ILE A 534 -4.78 43.49 1.84
C ILE A 534 -3.55 44.18 2.44
N VAL A 535 -3.74 44.89 3.55
CA VAL A 535 -2.66 45.49 4.34
C VAL A 535 -2.38 44.61 5.54
N TYR A 536 -1.17 44.05 5.59
CA TYR A 536 -0.74 43.18 6.68
C TYR A 536 0.56 43.66 7.33
N ARG A 537 0.53 43.83 8.65
CA ARG A 537 1.64 44.40 9.44
C ARG A 537 2.87 43.49 9.60
N ARG A 538 2.85 42.25 9.09
CA ARG A 538 3.98 41.31 9.13
C ARG A 538 4.29 40.75 7.74
N SER A 539 5.26 39.84 7.65
CA SER A 539 5.60 39.18 6.38
C SER A 539 4.65 38.02 6.05
N ARG A 540 4.80 37.45 4.86
CA ARG A 540 4.05 36.27 4.40
C ARG A 540 4.21 35.06 5.34
N ASN A 541 5.37 34.88 5.95
CA ASN A 541 5.67 33.73 6.81
C ASN A 541 4.90 33.77 8.14
N GLU A 542 4.62 34.96 8.68
CA GLU A 542 3.85 35.11 9.92
C GLU A 542 2.35 35.31 9.67
N MET A 543 1.89 35.21 8.41
CA MET A 543 0.48 35.35 8.05
C MET A 543 -0.32 34.14 8.57
N PRO A 544 -1.35 34.33 9.42
CA PRO A 544 -2.08 33.22 10.02
C PRO A 544 -3.06 32.52 9.07
N ALA A 545 -3.39 33.11 7.92
CA ALA A 545 -4.28 32.50 6.93
C ALA A 545 -3.69 31.23 6.30
N ILE A 546 -4.55 30.32 5.85
CA ILE A 546 -4.14 29.08 5.19
C ILE A 546 -3.34 29.41 3.91
N PRO A 547 -2.09 28.91 3.74
CA PRO A 547 -1.24 29.30 2.61
C PRO A 547 -1.85 29.09 1.22
N LYS A 548 -2.63 28.01 1.05
CA LYS A 548 -3.36 27.72 -0.19
C LYS A 548 -4.43 28.78 -0.51
N GLU A 549 -5.09 29.31 0.51
CA GLU A 549 -6.10 30.37 0.35
C GLU A 549 -5.44 31.72 0.05
N VAL A 550 -4.27 32.00 0.63
CA VAL A 550 -3.47 33.20 0.31
C VAL A 550 -3.06 33.18 -1.16
N SER A 551 -2.49 32.07 -1.63
CA SER A 551 -2.12 31.92 -3.04
C SER A 551 -3.34 32.01 -3.97
N ALA A 552 -4.49 31.44 -3.59
CA ALA A 552 -5.71 31.56 -4.37
C ALA A 552 -6.24 33.01 -4.43
N ALA A 553 -6.05 33.82 -3.38
CA ALA A 553 -6.40 35.23 -3.39
C ALA A 553 -5.51 36.04 -4.35
N GLU A 554 -4.19 35.81 -4.32
CA GLU A 554 -3.24 36.43 -5.25
C GLU A 554 -3.53 36.04 -6.71
N GLU A 555 -3.82 34.76 -6.97
CA GLU A 555 -4.26 34.26 -8.29
C GLU A 555 -5.56 34.94 -8.78
N GLU A 556 -6.45 35.28 -7.86
CA GLU A 556 -7.70 36.01 -8.16
C GLU A 556 -7.48 37.52 -8.39
N GLY A 557 -6.28 38.04 -8.12
CA GLY A 557 -5.90 39.44 -8.32
C GLY A 557 -5.95 40.30 -7.06
N VAL A 558 -6.00 39.70 -5.86
CA VAL A 558 -5.84 40.45 -4.61
C VAL A 558 -4.38 40.82 -4.43
N GLU A 559 -4.10 42.12 -4.27
CA GLU A 559 -2.77 42.60 -3.91
C GLU A 559 -2.56 42.46 -2.39
N ILE A 560 -1.40 41.97 -1.95
CA ILE A 560 -1.08 41.88 -0.52
C ILE A 560 0.15 42.74 -0.20
N GLN A 561 -0.08 43.84 0.53
CA GLN A 561 0.98 44.69 1.05
C GLN A 561 1.43 44.23 2.43
N PHE A 562 2.49 43.43 2.42
CA PHE A 562 3.18 43.00 3.63
C PHE A 562 3.90 44.17 4.32
N LEU A 563 4.26 43.94 5.59
CA LEU A 563 5.02 44.89 6.40
C LEU A 563 4.43 46.30 6.37
N THR A 564 3.10 46.40 6.41
CA THR A 564 2.38 47.68 6.30
C THR A 564 1.31 47.74 7.39
N SER A 565 1.29 48.82 8.17
CA SER A 565 0.34 49.02 9.28
C SER A 565 -0.45 50.31 9.07
N PRO A 566 -1.77 50.33 9.34
CA PRO A 566 -2.56 51.56 9.29
C PRO A 566 -2.21 52.49 10.44
N LEU A 567 -2.26 53.80 10.19
CA LEU A 567 -2.12 54.87 11.19
C LEU A 567 -3.42 55.67 11.34
N GLN A 568 -4.05 56.04 10.22
CA GLN A 568 -5.24 56.89 10.21
C GLN A 568 -6.07 56.61 8.96
N VAL A 569 -7.39 56.65 9.10
CA VAL A 569 -8.31 56.70 7.95
C VAL A 569 -8.52 58.17 7.58
N VAL A 570 -8.19 58.52 6.34
CA VAL A 570 -8.35 59.86 5.81
C VAL A 570 -9.60 59.91 4.94
N GLY A 571 -10.35 61.01 5.03
CA GLY A 571 -11.62 61.17 4.34
C GLY A 571 -11.97 62.63 4.09
N SER A 572 -12.92 62.85 3.18
CA SER A 572 -13.53 64.15 2.88
C SER A 572 -15.05 64.02 2.96
N ASN A 573 -15.75 65.07 3.41
CA ASN A 573 -17.22 65.07 3.58
C ASN A 573 -17.75 63.86 4.39
N SER A 574 -17.08 63.52 5.49
CA SER A 574 -17.42 62.38 6.37
C SER A 574 -17.35 60.98 5.71
N LYS A 575 -16.73 60.86 4.53
CA LYS A 575 -16.52 59.60 3.81
C LYS A 575 -15.04 59.28 3.66
N ALA A 576 -14.64 58.02 3.90
CA ALA A 576 -13.28 57.55 3.73
C ALA A 576 -12.84 57.64 2.24
N ASN A 577 -11.61 58.10 2.00
CA ASN A 577 -11.01 58.20 0.66
C ASN A 577 -9.63 57.54 0.55
N SER A 578 -8.93 57.35 1.68
CA SER A 578 -7.59 56.77 1.71
C SER A 578 -7.23 56.28 3.11
N LEU A 579 -6.25 55.38 3.17
CA LEU A 579 -5.68 54.85 4.41
C LEU A 579 -4.22 55.30 4.49
N LEU A 580 -3.89 56.05 5.53
CA LEU A 580 -2.51 56.39 5.86
C LEU A 580 -1.85 55.18 6.51
N CYS A 581 -0.77 54.72 5.89
CA CYS A 581 -0.03 53.53 6.28
C CYS A 581 1.44 53.86 6.54
N ILE A 582 2.10 53.04 7.35
CA ILE A 582 3.54 53.09 7.61
C ILE A 582 4.17 51.73 7.32
N LYS A 583 5.39 51.72 6.78
CA LYS A 583 6.14 50.48 6.60
C LYS A 583 6.68 49.97 7.94
N MET A 584 6.73 48.66 8.06
CA MET A 584 7.17 47.94 9.24
C MET A 584 8.45 47.17 8.93
N ARG A 585 9.29 46.98 9.94
CA ARG A 585 10.32 45.93 9.97
C ARG A 585 10.02 44.96 11.09
N LEU A 586 10.45 43.71 10.95
CA LEU A 586 10.31 42.72 12.02
C LEU A 586 11.50 42.82 12.96
N ALA A 587 11.23 42.92 14.26
CA ALA A 587 12.23 42.71 15.30
C ALA A 587 12.39 41.21 15.60
N GLU A 588 13.41 40.86 16.40
CA GLU A 588 13.59 39.52 16.95
C GLU A 588 12.28 38.99 17.58
N PRO A 589 11.98 37.68 17.47
CA PRO A 589 10.83 37.07 18.12
C PRO A 589 10.83 37.29 19.64
N ASP A 590 9.65 37.47 20.22
CA ASP A 590 9.46 37.47 21.68
C ASP A 590 9.43 36.04 22.26
N GLU A 591 9.24 35.89 23.58
CA GLU A 591 9.10 34.58 24.25
C GLU A 591 7.94 33.72 23.70
N LEU A 592 6.97 34.35 23.01
CA LEU A 592 5.86 33.69 22.32
C LEU A 592 6.23 33.26 20.88
N GLY A 593 7.48 33.45 20.48
CA GLY A 593 8.05 33.02 19.21
C GLY A 593 7.60 33.82 17.99
N ARG A 594 6.90 34.95 18.16
CA ARG A 594 6.34 35.71 17.03
C ARG A 594 7.01 37.09 16.89
N PRO A 595 7.66 37.39 15.74
CA PRO A 595 8.31 38.68 15.51
C PRO A 595 7.39 39.88 15.73
N LYS A 596 7.87 40.85 16.51
CA LYS A 596 7.16 42.11 16.77
C LYS A 596 7.38 43.08 15.61
N PRO A 597 6.30 43.60 14.98
CA PRO A 597 6.46 44.60 13.93
C PRO A 597 6.78 45.97 14.54
N VAL A 598 7.82 46.63 14.01
CA VAL A 598 8.30 47.96 14.44
C VAL A 598 8.20 48.95 13.28
N PRO A 599 7.61 50.14 13.48
CA PRO A 599 7.45 51.12 12.40
C PRO A 599 8.80 51.69 11.92
N ILE A 600 8.90 51.93 10.61
CA ILE A 600 10.01 52.64 9.98
C ILE A 600 9.58 54.10 9.84
N LYS A 601 10.16 55.01 10.65
CA LYS A 601 9.84 56.44 10.59
C LYS A 601 10.18 57.02 9.21
N GLY A 602 9.34 57.92 8.69
CA GLY A 602 9.54 58.54 7.37
C GLY A 602 9.08 57.68 6.18
N SER A 603 8.41 56.55 6.44
CA SER A 603 7.87 55.65 5.41
C SER A 603 6.34 55.74 5.27
N GLU A 604 5.75 56.81 5.80
CA GLU A 604 4.32 57.08 5.74
C GLU A 604 3.89 57.30 4.29
N HIS A 605 2.83 56.60 3.87
CA HIS A 605 2.28 56.70 2.52
C HIS A 605 0.76 56.46 2.54
N LEU A 606 0.05 57.04 1.58
CA LEU A 606 -1.39 56.89 1.43
C LEU A 606 -1.72 55.77 0.45
N ILE A 607 -2.69 54.93 0.82
CA ILE A 607 -3.32 53.96 -0.08
C ILE A 607 -4.75 54.45 -0.36
N THR A 608 -5.05 54.79 -1.61
CA THR A 608 -6.38 55.26 -2.02
C THR A 608 -7.41 54.14 -1.94
N ALA A 609 -8.54 54.38 -1.27
CA ALA A 609 -9.60 53.39 -1.13
C ALA A 609 -10.97 54.06 -0.89
N ASP A 610 -11.99 53.57 -1.60
CA ASP A 610 -13.38 53.98 -1.39
C ASP A 610 -14.00 53.26 -0.18
N THR A 611 -13.43 52.12 0.19
CA THR A 611 -13.94 51.24 1.25
C THR A 611 -12.79 50.61 2.01
N ILE A 612 -12.86 50.68 3.34
CA ILE A 612 -11.85 50.11 4.23
C ILE A 612 -12.54 49.06 5.10
N ILE A 613 -11.98 47.85 5.12
CA ILE A 613 -12.56 46.71 5.85
C ILE A 613 -11.60 46.26 6.94
N VAL A 614 -12.06 46.29 8.19
CA VAL A 614 -11.28 45.88 9.37
C VAL A 614 -11.44 44.39 9.63
N ALA A 615 -10.33 43.65 9.58
CA ALA A 615 -10.25 42.20 9.77
C ALA A 615 -9.13 41.81 10.77
N THR A 616 -8.99 42.55 11.87
CA THR A 616 -7.87 42.42 12.83
C THR A 616 -8.10 41.45 13.99
N GLY A 617 -9.28 40.83 14.07
CA GLY A 617 -9.59 39.79 15.04
C GLY A 617 -11.05 39.81 15.47
N GLN A 618 -11.47 38.75 16.16
CA GLN A 618 -12.82 38.59 16.68
C GLN A 618 -12.79 38.43 18.21
N TYR A 619 -13.92 38.68 18.87
CA TYR A 619 -14.13 38.41 20.29
C TYR A 619 -15.58 37.99 20.55
N SER A 620 -15.83 37.47 21.75
CA SER A 620 -17.14 36.95 22.15
C SER A 620 -17.91 38.00 22.93
N ASP A 621 -19.21 38.14 22.67
CA ASP A 621 -20.08 38.90 23.56
C ASP A 621 -20.39 38.04 24.79
N ILE A 622 -19.93 38.49 25.96
CA ILE A 622 -20.03 37.78 27.24
C ILE A 622 -20.83 38.56 28.28
N ASN A 623 -21.40 39.70 27.91
CA ASN A 623 -22.05 40.61 28.88
C ASN A 623 -23.32 40.02 29.50
N PHE A 624 -23.92 39.00 28.89
CA PHE A 624 -25.10 38.31 29.39
C PHE A 624 -24.79 37.21 30.42
N LEU A 625 -23.52 36.87 30.61
CA LEU A 625 -23.10 35.79 31.50
C LEU A 625 -23.20 36.24 32.97
N PRO A 626 -23.49 35.32 33.90
CA PRO A 626 -23.59 35.66 35.32
C PRO A 626 -22.22 36.11 35.85
N PRO A 627 -22.19 37.08 36.79
CA PRO A 627 -20.94 37.68 37.27
C PRO A 627 -20.02 36.70 38.01
N GLU A 628 -20.57 35.62 38.54
CA GLU A 628 -19.81 34.54 39.18
C GLU A 628 -19.05 33.62 38.20
N LEU A 629 -19.32 33.71 36.88
CA LEU A 629 -18.64 32.89 35.89
C LEU A 629 -17.20 33.39 35.67
N SER A 630 -16.24 32.47 35.72
CA SER A 630 -14.82 32.80 35.52
C SER A 630 -14.52 33.15 34.06
N ILE A 631 -14.01 34.36 33.85
CA ILE A 631 -13.61 34.90 32.54
C ILE A 631 -12.10 35.15 32.50
N SER A 632 -11.45 34.82 31.39
CA SER A 632 -10.03 35.05 31.17
C SER A 632 -9.74 36.53 30.85
N GLY A 633 -8.48 36.95 31.01
CA GLY A 633 -8.05 38.30 30.60
C GLY A 633 -8.21 38.60 29.09
N ALA A 634 -8.49 37.58 28.27
CA ALA A 634 -8.78 37.72 26.85
C ALA A 634 -10.29 37.90 26.53
N GLY A 635 -11.17 37.84 27.54
CA GLY A 635 -12.61 37.90 27.38
C GLY A 635 -13.23 36.58 26.92
N THR A 636 -12.67 35.44 27.34
CA THR A 636 -13.19 34.10 27.06
C THR A 636 -13.60 33.38 28.33
N THR A 637 -14.56 32.45 28.26
CA THR A 637 -14.99 31.66 29.43
C THR A 637 -13.91 30.65 29.83
N ILE A 638 -13.65 30.52 31.13
CA ILE A 638 -12.71 29.53 31.67
C ILE A 638 -13.45 28.22 31.96
N VAL A 639 -12.89 27.11 31.46
CA VAL A 639 -13.40 25.75 31.66
C VAL A 639 -12.25 24.79 31.95
N ASP A 640 -12.58 23.63 32.53
CA ASP A 640 -11.70 22.47 32.50
C ASP A 640 -11.56 21.97 31.04
N PRO A 641 -10.34 21.91 30.46
CA PRO A 641 -10.12 21.52 29.07
C PRO A 641 -10.41 20.03 28.75
N GLU A 642 -10.54 19.18 29.76
CA GLU A 642 -10.83 17.76 29.59
C GLU A 642 -12.31 17.44 29.69
N THR A 643 -13.08 18.23 30.44
CA THR A 643 -14.51 18.02 30.70
C THR A 643 -15.44 19.12 30.16
N MET A 644 -14.91 20.30 29.81
CA MET A 644 -15.67 21.50 29.39
C MET A 644 -16.59 22.11 30.47
N VAL A 645 -16.45 21.69 31.73
CA VAL A 645 -17.24 22.25 32.84
C VAL A 645 -16.70 23.63 33.23
N THR A 646 -17.60 24.54 33.58
CA THR A 646 -17.22 25.86 34.14
C THR A 646 -17.08 25.78 35.66
N ASN A 647 -16.80 26.90 36.32
CA ASN A 647 -16.84 26.98 37.78
C ASN A 647 -18.27 26.94 38.36
N ILE A 648 -19.30 26.99 37.52
CA ILE A 648 -20.70 26.96 37.92
C ILE A 648 -21.27 25.54 37.69
N PRO A 649 -21.82 24.86 38.71
CA PRO A 649 -22.45 23.56 38.56
C PRO A 649 -23.59 23.58 37.53
N GLY A 650 -23.61 22.57 36.66
CA GLY A 650 -24.61 22.44 35.58
C GLY A 650 -24.37 23.36 34.37
N VAL A 651 -23.33 24.20 34.38
CA VAL A 651 -22.99 25.09 33.27
C VAL A 651 -21.68 24.66 32.61
N PHE A 652 -21.74 24.46 31.31
CA PHE A 652 -20.64 24.03 30.45
C PHE A 652 -20.42 25.08 29.36
N SER A 653 -19.21 25.17 28.81
CA SER A 653 -18.90 26.12 27.73
C SER A 653 -17.93 25.51 26.72
N GLY A 654 -18.09 25.85 25.44
CA GLY A 654 -17.26 25.27 24.38
C GLY A 654 -17.37 26.00 23.04
N GLY A 655 -16.39 25.77 22.17
CA GLY A 655 -16.19 26.50 20.93
C GLY A 655 -15.34 27.76 21.11
N ASP A 656 -15.50 28.70 20.18
CA ASP A 656 -14.66 29.90 20.13
C ASP A 656 -14.85 30.83 21.35
N VAL A 657 -15.94 30.68 22.11
CA VAL A 657 -16.16 31.42 23.38
C VAL A 657 -15.17 31.03 24.48
N VAL A 658 -14.59 29.81 24.42
CA VAL A 658 -13.55 29.34 25.34
C VAL A 658 -12.16 29.63 24.80
N ARG A 659 -11.91 29.21 23.54
CA ARG A 659 -10.56 29.18 22.95
C ARG A 659 -10.17 30.47 22.23
N GLY A 660 -11.16 31.30 21.86
CA GLY A 660 -11.01 32.30 20.81
C GLY A 660 -11.14 31.67 19.40
N PRO A 661 -11.14 32.50 18.34
CA PRO A 661 -11.36 32.07 16.97
C PRO A 661 -10.42 30.94 16.54
N ASN A 662 -10.97 29.83 16.05
CA ASN A 662 -10.18 28.67 15.65
C ASN A 662 -10.79 27.87 14.47
N VAL A 663 -10.18 26.74 14.13
CA VAL A 663 -10.70 25.83 13.09
C VAL A 663 -11.96 25.12 13.58
N PHE A 664 -12.92 24.94 12.67
CA PHE A 664 -14.26 24.42 13.02
C PHE A 664 -14.23 23.05 13.72
N VAL A 665 -13.26 22.18 13.41
CA VAL A 665 -13.16 20.84 14.01
C VAL A 665 -12.97 20.91 15.52
N GLN A 666 -12.29 21.93 16.05
CA GLN A 666 -12.10 22.09 17.49
C GLN A 666 -13.41 22.42 18.21
N ALA A 667 -14.29 23.21 17.58
CA ALA A 667 -15.62 23.47 18.11
C ALA A 667 -16.46 22.18 18.18
N VAL A 668 -16.37 21.31 17.16
CA VAL A 668 -17.01 19.97 17.17
C VAL A 668 -16.47 19.12 18.31
N VAL A 669 -15.14 19.12 18.53
CA VAL A 669 -14.49 18.39 19.64
C VAL A 669 -15.02 18.84 21.00
N GLN A 670 -15.05 20.15 21.24
CA GLN A 670 -15.51 20.70 22.51
C GLN A 670 -17.01 20.45 22.73
N GLY A 671 -17.84 20.59 21.69
CA GLY A 671 -19.27 20.23 21.77
C GLY A 671 -19.48 18.75 22.11
N ARG A 672 -18.68 17.85 21.53
CA ARG A 672 -18.75 16.41 21.83
C ARG A 672 -18.28 16.10 23.25
N LYS A 673 -17.17 16.69 23.71
CA LYS A 673 -16.71 16.52 25.10
C LYS A 673 -17.78 17.02 26.09
N ALA A 674 -18.34 18.20 25.84
CA ALA A 674 -19.40 18.76 26.67
C ALA A 674 -20.62 17.84 26.73
N SER A 675 -21.05 17.24 25.62
CA SER A 675 -22.20 16.30 25.64
C SER A 675 -21.98 15.11 26.57
N VAL A 676 -20.77 14.53 26.59
CA VAL A 676 -20.42 13.41 27.47
C VAL A 676 -20.37 13.86 28.94
N SER A 677 -19.80 15.03 29.21
CA SER A 677 -19.73 15.57 30.58
C SER A 677 -21.09 15.97 31.13
N ILE A 678 -21.97 16.54 30.29
CA ILE A 678 -23.35 16.86 30.67
C ILE A 678 -24.10 15.57 31.04
N GLU A 679 -23.98 14.51 30.24
CA GLU A 679 -24.58 13.21 30.55
C GLU A 679 -24.09 12.66 31.90
N LYS A 680 -22.78 12.65 32.13
CA LYS A 680 -22.21 12.22 33.42
C LYS A 680 -22.72 13.06 34.59
N TYR A 681 -22.76 14.39 34.41
CA TYR A 681 -23.27 15.31 35.42
C TYR A 681 -24.73 15.04 35.78
N LEU A 682 -25.60 14.87 34.78
CA LEU A 682 -27.03 14.60 35.00
C LEU A 682 -27.27 13.23 35.67
N ARG A 683 -26.36 12.26 35.48
CA ARG A 683 -26.40 10.97 36.18
C ARG A 683 -25.81 11.00 37.59
N GLY A 684 -25.27 12.13 38.03
CA GLY A 684 -24.56 12.22 39.32
C GLY A 684 -23.22 11.48 39.33
N GLU A 685 -22.66 11.16 38.16
CA GLU A 685 -21.35 10.52 38.03
C GLU A 685 -20.22 11.56 38.19
N LYS A 686 -19.05 11.10 38.64
CA LYS A 686 -17.87 11.96 38.73
C LYS A 686 -17.42 12.39 37.32
N LEU A 687 -17.18 13.69 37.15
CA LEU A 687 -16.62 14.23 35.92
C LEU A 687 -15.15 13.83 35.80
N GLU A 688 -14.89 12.86 34.93
CA GLU A 688 -13.56 12.40 34.57
C GLU A 688 -13.18 12.87 33.17
N PRO A 689 -11.87 12.99 32.86
CA PRO A 689 -11.37 13.36 31.55
C PRO A 689 -12.02 12.59 30.40
N VAL A 690 -12.58 13.31 29.43
CA VAL A 690 -13.26 12.68 28.29
C VAL A 690 -12.27 12.34 27.19
N SER A 691 -11.97 11.04 27.04
CA SER A 691 -11.23 10.53 25.87
C SER A 691 -12.17 10.32 24.68
N LEU A 692 -11.86 10.98 23.56
CA LEU A 692 -12.55 10.75 22.28
C LEU A 692 -11.95 9.58 21.48
N TYR A 693 -10.86 8.97 21.99
CA TYR A 693 -10.13 7.90 21.33
C TYR A 693 -10.19 6.61 22.16
N PRO A 694 -10.29 5.43 21.52
CA PRO A 694 -10.29 4.15 22.23
C PRO A 694 -8.91 3.79 22.80
N THR A 695 -7.82 4.30 22.22
CA THR A 695 -6.43 4.12 22.70
C THR A 695 -5.55 5.23 22.13
N THR A 696 -4.41 5.52 22.79
CA THR A 696 -3.39 6.49 22.36
C THR A 696 -2.23 5.85 21.61
N ARG A 697 -2.14 4.51 21.57
CA ARG A 697 -1.07 3.80 20.87
C ARG A 697 -1.26 3.88 19.36
N GLN A 698 -0.24 4.32 18.62
CA GLN A 698 -0.27 4.39 17.16
C GLN A 698 0.25 3.09 16.52
N VAL A 699 -0.26 2.75 15.33
CA VAL A 699 0.34 1.72 14.47
C VAL A 699 1.54 2.31 13.72
N ASP A 700 2.76 2.02 14.18
CA ASP A 700 3.98 2.63 13.62
C ASP A 700 4.74 1.76 12.60
N ASP A 701 4.56 0.43 12.64
CA ASP A 701 5.42 -0.51 11.89
C ASP A 701 4.69 -1.23 10.76
N LEU A 702 4.38 -0.54 9.66
CA LEU A 702 3.88 -1.20 8.43
C LEU A 702 5.02 -1.57 7.46
N PRO A 703 4.90 -2.70 6.73
CA PRO A 703 5.90 -3.12 5.75
C PRO A 703 5.73 -2.36 4.43
N LEU A 704 6.14 -1.09 4.44
CA LEU A 704 5.89 -0.12 3.37
C LEU A 704 6.67 -0.41 2.07
N HIS A 705 7.80 -1.10 2.15
CA HIS A 705 8.60 -1.51 0.98
C HIS A 705 7.84 -2.41 0.01
N SER A 706 6.74 -3.02 0.49
CA SER A 706 5.88 -3.87 -0.31
C SER A 706 4.73 -3.09 -0.97
N ILE A 707 4.62 -1.76 -0.85
CA ILE A 707 3.51 -1.00 -1.42
C ILE A 707 3.95 -0.35 -2.75
N SER A 708 3.14 -0.51 -3.81
CA SER A 708 3.39 0.14 -5.09
C SER A 708 3.19 1.65 -4.99
N HIS A 709 4.11 2.44 -5.54
CA HIS A 709 3.92 3.88 -5.70
C HIS A 709 2.78 4.18 -6.69
N LYS A 710 1.87 5.10 -6.31
CA LYS A 710 0.81 5.64 -7.16
C LYS A 710 0.58 7.10 -6.82
N ASP A 711 0.46 7.93 -7.84
CA ASP A 711 0.16 9.36 -7.72
C ASP A 711 -1.17 9.59 -6.99
N ARG A 712 -1.24 10.68 -6.21
CA ARG A 712 -2.46 11.10 -5.52
C ARG A 712 -3.44 11.69 -6.52
N ILE A 713 -4.71 11.33 -6.37
CA ILE A 713 -5.79 11.99 -7.10
C ILE A 713 -6.16 13.26 -6.33
N GLU A 714 -6.01 14.40 -7.00
CA GLU A 714 -6.37 15.71 -6.48
C GLU A 714 -7.69 16.19 -7.12
N PRO A 715 -8.56 16.89 -6.36
CA PRO A 715 -9.74 17.53 -6.91
C PRO A 715 -9.38 18.58 -7.96
N ALA A 716 -10.15 18.65 -9.04
CA ALA A 716 -9.99 19.71 -10.03
C ALA A 716 -10.57 21.03 -9.51
N PHE A 717 -10.01 22.16 -9.92
CA PHE A 717 -10.53 23.48 -9.60
C PHE A 717 -11.20 24.10 -10.82
N ILE A 718 -12.23 24.93 -10.60
CA ILE A 718 -12.80 25.74 -11.68
C ILE A 718 -11.74 26.72 -12.24
N PRO A 719 -11.82 27.09 -13.54
CA PRO A 719 -10.91 28.04 -14.16
C PRO A 719 -10.87 29.39 -13.43
N LEU A 720 -9.72 30.07 -13.44
CA LEU A 720 -9.52 31.33 -12.72
C LEU A 720 -10.54 32.42 -13.10
N GLU A 721 -10.88 32.53 -14.39
CA GLU A 721 -11.87 33.51 -14.89
C GLU A 721 -13.25 33.31 -14.28
N ASP A 722 -13.64 32.05 -14.04
CA ASP A 722 -14.90 31.71 -13.40
C ASP A 722 -14.89 31.96 -11.90
N ARG A 723 -13.72 31.88 -11.23
CA ARG A 723 -13.61 32.11 -9.78
C ARG A 723 -13.99 33.54 -9.41
N LYS A 724 -13.61 34.53 -10.22
CA LYS A 724 -13.79 35.96 -9.90
C LYS A 724 -15.25 36.44 -9.99
N ARG A 725 -16.09 35.74 -10.76
CA ARG A 725 -17.40 36.28 -11.19
C ARG A 725 -18.61 35.63 -10.53
N ASN A 726 -18.43 34.55 -9.76
CA ASN A 726 -19.53 33.84 -9.13
C ASN A 726 -19.12 33.19 -7.82
N PHE A 727 -20.12 32.70 -7.10
CA PHE A 727 -19.97 31.99 -5.83
C PHE A 727 -20.06 30.46 -5.99
N ARG A 728 -19.83 29.93 -7.21
CA ARG A 728 -19.79 28.48 -7.41
C ARG A 728 -18.66 27.88 -6.60
N GLU A 729 -18.88 26.66 -6.12
CA GLU A 729 -17.88 25.92 -5.38
C GLU A 729 -16.61 25.74 -6.23
N ILE A 730 -15.46 26.16 -5.69
CA ILE A 730 -14.22 26.26 -6.47
C ILE A 730 -13.60 24.88 -6.73
N GLU A 731 -13.67 24.01 -5.73
CA GLU A 731 -13.12 22.67 -5.77
C GLU A 731 -14.20 21.69 -6.22
N SER A 732 -13.92 20.85 -7.21
CA SER A 732 -14.86 19.82 -7.69
C SER A 732 -14.94 18.60 -6.75
N VAL A 733 -16.09 17.94 -6.74
CA VAL A 733 -16.27 16.64 -6.05
C VAL A 733 -15.59 15.54 -6.88
N PHE A 734 -15.02 14.53 -6.23
CA PHE A 734 -14.63 13.31 -6.95
C PHE A 734 -15.83 12.65 -7.61
N ASN A 735 -15.64 12.12 -8.81
CA ASN A 735 -16.55 11.12 -9.32
C ASN A 735 -16.28 9.76 -8.66
N GLU A 736 -17.22 8.82 -8.81
CA GLU A 736 -17.14 7.49 -8.23
C GLU A 736 -15.83 6.76 -8.55
N LYS A 737 -15.39 6.84 -9.82
CA LYS A 737 -14.15 6.21 -10.27
C LYS A 737 -12.92 6.79 -9.57
N MET A 738 -12.82 8.12 -9.47
CA MET A 738 -11.73 8.79 -8.75
C MET A 738 -11.72 8.40 -7.28
N ALA A 739 -12.90 8.37 -6.64
CA ALA A 739 -13.02 7.96 -5.24
C ALA A 739 -12.60 6.49 -5.01
N LEU A 740 -12.99 5.58 -5.91
CA LEU A 740 -12.56 4.17 -5.86
C LEU A 740 -11.05 4.02 -6.08
N GLU A 741 -10.47 4.70 -7.07
CA GLU A 741 -9.03 4.64 -7.33
C GLU A 741 -8.20 5.21 -6.17
N GLU A 742 -8.63 6.34 -5.59
CA GLU A 742 -7.96 7.00 -4.46
C GLU A 742 -8.15 6.25 -3.13
N SER A 743 -9.29 5.59 -2.92
CA SER A 743 -9.53 4.79 -1.72
C SER A 743 -8.77 3.45 -1.74
N GLN A 744 -8.64 2.79 -2.90
CA GLN A 744 -7.81 1.58 -3.07
C GLN A 744 -6.32 1.81 -2.81
N ARG A 745 -5.93 3.07 -2.85
CA ARG A 745 -4.61 3.61 -2.57
C ARG A 745 -4.33 3.60 -1.04
N CYS A 746 -5.35 3.69 -0.18
CA CYS A 746 -5.20 3.64 1.30
C CYS A 746 -4.45 2.40 1.77
N LEU A 747 -3.69 2.46 2.87
CA LEU A 747 -2.90 1.33 3.42
C LEU A 747 -3.70 0.38 4.33
N GLY A 748 -4.87 0.77 4.82
CA GLY A 748 -5.63 -0.02 5.80
C GLY A 748 -4.88 -0.17 7.13
N CYS A 749 -4.16 0.87 7.55
CA CYS A 749 -3.31 0.86 8.75
C CYS A 749 -4.07 0.75 10.09
N GLY A 750 -5.39 0.92 10.08
CA GLY A 750 -6.27 0.78 11.25
C GLY A 750 -7.15 -0.47 11.25
N SER A 751 -7.05 -1.34 10.23
CA SER A 751 -7.89 -2.52 10.05
C SER A 751 -7.12 -3.81 10.32
N CYS A 752 -7.64 -4.71 11.17
CA CYS A 752 -7.16 -6.07 11.48
C CYS A 752 -5.65 -6.34 11.25
N GLY A 753 -4.80 -5.87 12.17
CA GLY A 753 -3.34 -6.00 12.09
C GLY A 753 -2.73 -7.29 12.66
N ASN A 754 -3.51 -8.13 13.36
CA ASN A 754 -2.97 -9.30 14.09
C ASN A 754 -2.23 -10.30 13.20
N CYS A 755 -2.68 -10.49 11.96
CA CYS A 755 -2.01 -11.36 11.00
C CYS A 755 -0.58 -10.91 10.65
N TYR A 756 -0.27 -9.64 10.85
CA TYR A 756 1.05 -9.05 10.61
C TYR A 756 1.83 -8.79 11.90
N LEU A 757 1.18 -8.31 12.97
CA LEU A 757 1.79 -8.00 14.26
C LEU A 757 2.01 -9.25 15.13
N GLY A 758 1.11 -10.23 15.04
CA GLY A 758 1.06 -11.37 15.94
C GLY A 758 0.05 -11.18 17.08
N ASN A 759 -0.21 -12.25 17.81
CA ASN A 759 -1.03 -12.29 19.01
C ASN A 759 -0.50 -13.39 19.96
N GLU A 760 -1.24 -13.74 21.01
CA GLU A 760 -0.83 -14.77 21.96
C GLU A 760 -0.77 -16.17 21.31
N ASP A 761 -1.66 -16.43 20.35
CA ASP A 761 -1.75 -17.70 19.62
C ASP A 761 -0.65 -17.88 18.55
N GLY A 762 0.04 -16.79 18.18
CA GLY A 762 0.48 -16.55 16.81
C GLY A 762 1.63 -15.56 16.66
N TYR A 763 2.70 -15.90 15.92
CA TYR A 763 3.67 -14.87 15.52
C TYR A 763 3.08 -14.06 14.36
N GLY A 764 3.39 -12.77 14.28
CA GLY A 764 3.06 -11.97 13.10
C GLY A 764 3.70 -12.51 11.82
N CYS A 765 3.20 -12.09 10.65
CA CYS A 765 3.70 -12.55 9.35
C CYS A 765 5.24 -12.42 9.26
N PRO A 766 5.99 -13.54 9.25
CA PRO A 766 7.45 -13.52 9.30
C PRO A 766 8.07 -13.05 7.99
N TRP A 767 7.28 -13.00 6.92
CA TRP A 767 7.68 -12.51 5.61
C TRP A 767 7.42 -11.02 5.43
N LEU A 768 6.93 -10.31 6.44
CA LEU A 768 6.62 -8.87 6.36
C LEU A 768 5.61 -8.55 5.23
N GLU A 769 4.59 -9.39 5.07
CA GLU A 769 3.49 -9.17 4.14
C GLU A 769 2.17 -9.03 4.91
N LEU A 770 1.23 -8.24 4.38
CA LEU A 770 -0.12 -8.11 4.92
C LEU A 770 -1.03 -9.15 4.26
N PRO A 771 -1.45 -10.22 4.96
CA PRO A 771 -2.14 -11.35 4.32
C PRO A 771 -3.46 -10.96 3.62
N PHE A 772 -4.17 -9.94 4.11
CA PHE A 772 -5.41 -9.47 3.48
C PHE A 772 -5.19 -8.69 2.17
N ARG A 773 -3.99 -8.14 1.93
CA ARG A 773 -3.62 -7.45 0.67
C ARG A 773 -2.84 -8.31 -0.30
N MET A 774 -2.45 -9.50 0.13
CA MET A 774 -1.62 -10.39 -0.66
C MET A 774 -2.37 -10.87 -1.89
N ARG A 775 -1.95 -10.42 -3.07
CA ARG A 775 -2.52 -10.86 -4.36
C ARG A 775 -1.67 -11.90 -5.08
N ARG A 776 -0.35 -11.94 -4.82
CA ARG A 776 0.60 -12.89 -5.44
C ARG A 776 1.34 -13.74 -4.40
N ASN A 777 1.74 -14.93 -4.80
CA ASN A 777 2.54 -15.84 -3.98
C ASN A 777 4.04 -15.47 -3.90
N THR A 778 4.54 -14.54 -4.73
CA THR A 778 5.97 -14.15 -4.79
C THR A 778 6.59 -13.90 -3.42
N TYR A 779 5.86 -13.28 -2.48
CA TYR A 779 6.35 -12.90 -1.16
C TYR A 779 5.76 -13.72 -0.02
N CYS A 780 4.91 -14.71 -0.32
CA CYS A 780 4.32 -15.60 0.67
C CYS A 780 5.16 -16.85 0.83
N GLY A 781 5.83 -17.04 1.98
CA GLY A 781 6.53 -18.30 2.26
C GLY A 781 5.67 -19.40 2.85
N MET A 782 4.33 -19.33 2.71
CA MET A 782 3.39 -20.37 3.13
C MET A 782 3.59 -20.85 4.58
N CYS A 783 3.95 -19.93 5.50
CA CYS A 783 4.33 -20.28 6.88
C CYS A 783 3.15 -20.59 7.82
N LEU A 784 1.93 -20.32 7.37
CA LEU A 784 0.65 -20.58 8.06
C LEU A 784 0.44 -19.83 9.39
N GLU A 785 1.28 -18.86 9.77
CA GLU A 785 1.06 -18.07 11.00
C GLU A 785 -0.21 -17.21 10.93
N CYS A 786 -0.63 -16.78 9.73
CA CYS A 786 -1.87 -16.03 9.52
C CYS A 786 -3.14 -16.83 9.95
N PHE A 787 -3.10 -18.16 9.91
CA PHE A 787 -4.21 -19.01 10.39
C PHE A 787 -4.32 -19.04 11.92
N LYS A 788 -3.20 -18.82 12.60
CA LYS A 788 -3.10 -18.85 14.07
C LYS A 788 -3.42 -17.48 14.67
N THR A 789 -3.00 -16.43 13.97
CA THR A 789 -3.14 -15.03 14.40
C THR A 789 -4.46 -14.38 14.00
N CYS A 790 -5.22 -14.95 13.05
CA CYS A 790 -6.46 -14.33 12.58
C CYS A 790 -7.59 -14.55 13.60
N PRO A 791 -8.09 -13.49 14.27
CA PRO A 791 -9.14 -13.63 15.28
C PRO A 791 -10.50 -14.01 14.68
N HIS A 792 -10.71 -13.74 13.38
CA HIS A 792 -11.98 -13.97 12.69
C HIS A 792 -11.97 -15.18 11.76
N ASP A 793 -10.94 -16.02 11.81
CA ASP A 793 -10.80 -17.19 10.95
C ASP A 793 -11.00 -16.90 9.45
N ASN A 794 -10.44 -15.78 9.02
CA ASN A 794 -10.65 -15.24 7.69
C ASN A 794 -9.54 -15.64 6.69
N MET A 795 -8.79 -16.70 6.97
CA MET A 795 -7.73 -17.19 6.08
C MET A 795 -8.14 -18.51 5.43
N ALA A 796 -7.80 -18.70 4.16
CA ALA A 796 -8.09 -19.89 3.38
C ALA A 796 -6.87 -20.38 2.59
N VAL A 797 -6.77 -21.71 2.44
CA VAL A 797 -5.85 -22.35 1.49
C VAL A 797 -6.69 -22.79 0.29
N ASN A 798 -6.36 -22.28 -0.89
CA ASN A 798 -7.10 -22.57 -2.10
C ASN A 798 -6.26 -23.38 -3.09
N ILE A 799 -6.89 -24.35 -3.75
CA ILE A 799 -6.44 -24.87 -5.04
C ILE A 799 -6.94 -23.93 -6.13
N ARG A 800 -6.09 -23.65 -7.11
CA ARG A 800 -6.33 -22.74 -8.22
C ARG A 800 -5.73 -23.27 -9.52
N PRO A 801 -6.12 -22.73 -10.69
CA PRO A 801 -5.43 -23.03 -11.94
C PRO A 801 -3.97 -22.58 -11.86
N PRO A 802 -3.04 -23.30 -12.49
CA PRO A 802 -1.63 -22.95 -12.47
C PRO A 802 -1.40 -21.62 -13.20
N VAL A 803 -0.31 -20.92 -12.86
CA VAL A 803 0.18 -19.70 -13.55
C VAL A 803 -0.70 -18.45 -13.40
N VAL A 804 -1.83 -18.51 -12.69
CA VAL A 804 -2.76 -17.36 -12.56
C VAL A 804 -2.11 -16.12 -11.94
N ASP A 805 -1.25 -16.28 -10.93
CA ASP A 805 -0.61 -15.12 -10.27
C ASP A 805 0.38 -14.37 -11.16
N VAL A 806 0.88 -15.00 -12.23
CA VAL A 806 1.75 -14.35 -13.21
C VAL A 806 1.01 -13.21 -13.92
N LEU A 807 -0.33 -13.30 -14.02
CA LEU A 807 -1.17 -12.28 -14.63
C LEU A 807 -1.36 -11.03 -13.76
N ILE A 808 -0.98 -11.07 -12.49
CA ILE A 808 -1.14 -9.94 -11.57
C ILE A 808 0.04 -8.97 -11.76
N ASP A 809 -0.25 -7.69 -11.99
CA ASP A 809 0.73 -6.64 -12.29
C ASP A 809 1.26 -5.90 -11.06
N ASP A 810 0.70 -6.18 -9.88
CA ASP A 810 1.09 -5.59 -8.60
C ASP A 810 2.55 -5.89 -8.24
N LYS A 811 3.40 -4.85 -8.09
CA LYS A 811 4.84 -4.93 -7.72
C LYS A 811 5.78 -5.65 -8.72
N ARG A 812 5.46 -5.70 -10.02
CA ARG A 812 6.44 -6.21 -11.00
C ARG A 812 7.68 -5.30 -11.01
N SER A 813 8.86 -5.89 -10.85
CA SER A 813 10.13 -5.15 -10.83
C SER A 813 11.15 -5.72 -11.82
N MET A 814 12.16 -4.93 -12.18
CA MET A 814 13.18 -5.34 -13.16
C MET A 814 14.02 -6.51 -12.65
N ASP A 815 14.31 -6.54 -11.35
CA ASP A 815 15.01 -7.64 -10.68
C ASP A 815 14.19 -8.95 -10.68
N GLU A 816 12.86 -8.87 -10.55
CA GLU A 816 11.96 -10.04 -10.72
C GLU A 816 11.95 -10.51 -12.18
N ALA A 817 11.87 -9.58 -13.15
CA ALA A 817 11.96 -9.90 -14.58
C ALA A 817 13.29 -10.56 -14.98
N TRP A 818 14.41 -10.08 -14.43
CA TRP A 818 15.73 -10.65 -14.72
C TRP A 818 15.85 -12.11 -14.29
N LYS A 819 15.08 -12.53 -13.28
CA LYS A 819 15.06 -13.92 -12.83
C LYS A 819 14.56 -14.88 -13.92
N SER A 820 13.59 -14.46 -14.75
CA SER A 820 13.15 -15.28 -15.90
C SER A 820 14.31 -15.55 -16.86
N PHE A 821 15.10 -14.54 -17.20
CA PHE A 821 16.28 -14.69 -18.07
C PHE A 821 17.39 -15.49 -17.40
N ILE A 822 17.62 -15.30 -16.10
CA ILE A 822 18.60 -16.10 -15.36
C ILE A 822 18.26 -17.58 -15.43
N MET A 823 16.99 -17.95 -15.25
CA MET A 823 16.60 -19.36 -15.32
C MET A 823 16.77 -19.93 -16.72
N LEU A 824 16.32 -19.20 -17.75
CA LEU A 824 16.49 -19.62 -19.14
C LEU A 824 17.98 -19.75 -19.51
N GLY A 825 18.79 -18.74 -19.20
CA GLY A 825 20.23 -18.71 -19.48
C GLY A 825 21.01 -19.77 -18.73
N CYS A 826 20.74 -19.98 -17.43
CA CYS A 826 21.36 -21.05 -16.66
C CYS A 826 21.07 -22.43 -17.27
N ALA A 827 19.84 -22.70 -17.75
CA ALA A 827 19.54 -23.97 -18.40
C ALA A 827 20.37 -24.21 -19.67
N VAL A 828 20.58 -23.17 -20.50
CA VAL A 828 21.50 -23.22 -21.66
C VAL A 828 22.92 -23.52 -21.19
N VAL A 829 23.43 -22.76 -20.22
CA VAL A 829 24.79 -22.89 -19.71
C VAL A 829 25.02 -24.30 -19.18
N PHE A 830 24.10 -24.82 -18.37
CA PHE A 830 24.18 -26.17 -17.85
C PHE A 830 24.25 -27.21 -18.95
N TYR A 831 23.38 -27.11 -19.96
CA TYR A 831 23.42 -28.05 -21.06
C TYR A 831 24.73 -27.95 -21.83
N VAL A 832 25.11 -26.76 -22.28
CA VAL A 832 26.30 -26.53 -23.13
C VAL A 832 27.59 -26.96 -22.42
N PHE A 833 27.76 -26.57 -21.15
CA PHE A 833 29.00 -26.80 -20.40
C PHE A 833 29.06 -28.15 -19.69
N MET A 834 27.92 -28.78 -19.33
CA MET A 834 27.94 -30.06 -18.61
C MET A 834 27.53 -31.25 -19.48
N MET A 835 26.49 -31.10 -20.30
CA MET A 835 25.92 -32.22 -21.08
C MET A 835 26.39 -32.26 -22.54
N GLY A 836 26.68 -31.10 -23.14
CA GLY A 836 26.99 -30.95 -24.56
C GLY A 836 28.27 -31.69 -25.01
N PRO A 837 28.48 -31.84 -26.33
CA PRO A 837 29.61 -32.60 -26.88
C PRO A 837 30.97 -31.87 -26.79
N TRP A 838 30.99 -30.59 -26.42
CA TRP A 838 32.19 -29.74 -26.47
C TRP A 838 33.12 -29.93 -25.25
N GLY A 839 34.15 -30.77 -25.42
CA GLY A 839 35.11 -31.08 -24.35
C GLY A 839 35.86 -29.86 -23.79
N PHE A 840 36.25 -28.90 -24.64
CA PHE A 840 36.99 -27.73 -24.19
C PHE A 840 36.17 -26.82 -23.24
N LEU A 841 34.85 -26.73 -23.43
CA LEU A 841 33.95 -26.01 -22.54
C LEU A 841 33.83 -26.72 -21.18
N LYS A 842 33.74 -28.06 -21.18
CA LYS A 842 33.77 -28.86 -19.95
C LYS A 842 35.07 -28.64 -19.17
N ASP A 843 36.20 -28.54 -19.87
CA ASP A 843 37.50 -28.31 -19.25
C ASP A 843 37.61 -26.91 -18.62
N TRP A 844 36.96 -25.90 -19.20
CA TRP A 844 36.85 -24.57 -18.58
C TRP A 844 36.07 -24.62 -17.27
N GLN A 845 34.91 -25.28 -17.26
CA GLN A 845 34.06 -25.43 -16.08
C GLN A 845 34.77 -26.22 -14.96
N ARG A 846 35.54 -27.26 -15.31
CA ARG A 846 36.32 -28.07 -14.36
C ARG A 846 37.63 -27.42 -13.89
N ALA A 847 37.90 -26.18 -14.31
CA ALA A 847 39.13 -25.46 -14.01
C ALA A 847 40.42 -26.24 -14.34
N LYS A 848 40.44 -27.02 -15.42
CA LYS A 848 41.66 -27.74 -15.84
C LYS A 848 42.81 -26.80 -16.22
N THR A 849 42.48 -25.58 -16.63
CA THR A 849 43.45 -24.51 -16.91
C THR A 849 43.19 -23.31 -16.01
N PHE A 850 44.24 -22.59 -15.64
CA PHE A 850 44.14 -21.40 -14.77
C PHE A 850 43.16 -20.33 -15.32
N SER A 851 43.12 -20.16 -16.65
CA SER A 851 42.19 -19.22 -17.31
C SER A 851 40.79 -19.78 -17.57
N GLY A 852 40.58 -21.09 -17.40
CA GLY A 852 39.33 -21.77 -17.77
C GLY A 852 38.13 -21.34 -16.93
N LEU A 853 38.27 -21.34 -15.60
CA LEU A 853 37.17 -21.00 -14.70
C LEU A 853 36.70 -19.53 -14.83
N PRO A 854 37.61 -18.52 -14.87
CA PRO A 854 37.21 -17.15 -15.16
C PRO A 854 36.49 -16.98 -16.50
N LYS A 855 36.97 -17.66 -17.56
CA LYS A 855 36.32 -17.64 -18.89
C LYS A 855 34.90 -18.22 -18.83
N TYR A 856 34.72 -19.34 -18.13
CA TYR A 856 33.40 -19.94 -17.93
C TYR A 856 32.44 -19.00 -17.17
N ILE A 857 32.89 -18.40 -16.07
CA ILE A 857 32.07 -17.46 -15.28
C ILE A 857 31.69 -16.23 -16.11
N ALA A 858 32.65 -15.63 -16.82
CA ALA A 858 32.42 -14.45 -17.65
C ALA A 858 31.47 -14.74 -18.82
N THR A 859 31.70 -15.82 -19.56
CA THR A 859 30.85 -16.20 -20.71
C THR A 859 29.43 -16.57 -20.27
N SER A 860 29.29 -17.32 -19.18
CA SER A 860 27.98 -17.68 -18.61
C SER A 860 27.23 -16.47 -18.07
N GLY A 861 27.95 -15.56 -17.39
CA GLY A 861 27.40 -14.30 -16.88
C GLY A 861 26.92 -13.37 -17.99
N ILE A 862 27.77 -13.10 -18.98
CA ILE A 862 27.45 -12.22 -20.12
C ILE A 862 26.30 -12.79 -20.96
N SER A 863 26.33 -14.09 -21.26
CA SER A 863 25.26 -14.72 -22.04
C SER A 863 23.90 -14.63 -21.34
N THR A 864 23.88 -14.83 -20.01
CA THR A 864 22.65 -14.87 -19.20
C THR A 864 22.11 -13.48 -18.86
N LEU A 865 22.98 -12.54 -18.45
CA LEU A 865 22.57 -11.21 -17.95
C LEU A 865 22.51 -10.12 -19.01
N VAL A 866 23.20 -10.30 -20.13
CA VAL A 866 23.34 -9.27 -21.18
C VAL A 866 22.78 -9.77 -22.50
N ILE A 867 23.34 -10.84 -23.07
CA ILE A 867 23.00 -11.27 -24.44
C ILE A 867 21.54 -11.71 -24.54
N LEU A 868 21.10 -12.61 -23.65
CA LEU A 868 19.73 -13.13 -23.69
C LEU A 868 18.66 -12.03 -23.46
N PRO A 869 18.77 -11.16 -22.42
CA PRO A 869 17.88 -10.01 -22.27
C PRO A 869 17.94 -9.01 -23.43
N ALA A 870 19.11 -8.80 -24.04
CA ALA A 870 19.26 -7.91 -25.20
C ALA A 870 18.54 -8.46 -26.44
N ILE A 871 18.71 -9.75 -26.75
CA ILE A 871 17.98 -10.43 -27.83
C ILE A 871 16.47 -10.30 -27.58
N TYR A 872 16.02 -10.61 -26.37
CA TYR A 872 14.61 -10.44 -26.02
C TYR A 872 14.14 -8.98 -26.14
N GLY A 873 14.97 -8.03 -25.75
CA GLY A 873 14.73 -6.59 -25.89
C GLY A 873 14.53 -6.15 -27.34
N ILE A 874 15.24 -6.76 -28.29
CA ILE A 874 15.03 -6.53 -29.74
C ILE A 874 13.61 -6.96 -30.15
N PHE A 875 13.11 -8.12 -29.70
CA PHE A 875 11.74 -8.55 -29.98
C PHE A 875 10.68 -7.63 -29.35
N VAL A 876 10.94 -7.12 -28.13
CA VAL A 876 10.09 -6.10 -27.49
C VAL A 876 10.12 -4.78 -28.26
N PHE A 877 11.29 -4.39 -28.78
CA PHE A 877 11.44 -3.20 -29.62
C PHE A 877 10.68 -3.33 -30.93
N ILE A 878 10.79 -4.48 -31.62
CA ILE A 878 10.03 -4.80 -32.83
C ILE A 878 8.53 -4.74 -32.57
N SER A 879 8.07 -5.32 -31.45
CA SER A 879 6.66 -5.24 -31.01
C SER A 879 6.16 -3.78 -30.90
N ARG A 880 6.96 -2.91 -30.27
CA ARG A 880 6.64 -1.48 -30.14
C ARG A 880 6.67 -0.75 -31.49
N TRP A 881 7.64 -1.07 -32.35
CA TRP A 881 7.87 -0.42 -33.64
C TRP A 881 6.75 -0.71 -34.64
N ILE A 882 6.36 -1.98 -34.80
CA ILE A 882 5.29 -2.42 -35.73
C ILE A 882 3.98 -1.67 -35.48
N ASN A 883 3.71 -1.26 -34.24
CA ASN A 883 2.43 -0.69 -33.83
C ASN A 883 2.47 0.84 -33.57
N LYS A 884 3.59 1.52 -33.85
CA LYS A 884 3.79 2.97 -33.61
C LYS A 884 3.33 3.43 -32.20
N ILE A 885 3.55 2.60 -31.18
CA ILE A 885 3.04 2.87 -29.83
C ILE A 885 3.88 3.94 -29.12
N LYS A 886 3.28 5.13 -28.97
CA LYS A 886 3.85 6.23 -28.18
C LYS A 886 3.39 6.23 -26.71
N ARG A 887 2.21 5.67 -26.40
CA ARG A 887 1.56 5.78 -25.08
C ARG A 887 2.15 4.87 -23.99
N ILE A 888 2.78 3.74 -24.34
CA ILE A 888 3.37 2.79 -23.39
C ILE A 888 4.90 2.83 -23.51
N SER A 889 5.60 2.93 -22.39
CA SER A 889 7.07 2.95 -22.36
C SER A 889 7.67 1.58 -22.70
N TYR A 890 8.84 1.58 -23.36
CA TYR A 890 9.61 0.35 -23.63
C TYR A 890 9.88 -0.44 -22.36
N LYS A 891 10.26 0.24 -21.26
CA LYS A 891 10.50 -0.39 -19.96
C LYS A 891 9.28 -1.17 -19.46
N LYS A 892 8.07 -0.61 -19.58
CA LYS A 892 6.84 -1.28 -19.14
C LYS A 892 6.50 -2.50 -20.02
N LEU A 893 6.70 -2.40 -21.35
CA LEU A 893 6.54 -3.52 -22.27
C LEU A 893 7.52 -4.66 -21.97
N PHE A 894 8.81 -4.32 -21.82
CA PHE A 894 9.86 -5.28 -21.49
C PHE A 894 9.55 -6.01 -20.18
N LEU A 895 9.25 -5.23 -19.13
CA LEU A 895 8.93 -5.73 -17.80
C LEU A 895 7.72 -6.67 -17.84
N ASN A 896 6.59 -6.25 -18.41
CA ASN A 896 5.36 -7.06 -18.41
C ASN A 896 5.49 -8.32 -19.25
N TYR A 897 6.05 -8.23 -20.45
CA TYR A 897 6.16 -9.43 -21.30
C TYR A 897 7.17 -10.45 -20.75
N SER A 898 8.18 -10.04 -19.97
CA SER A 898 9.13 -10.98 -19.37
C SER A 898 8.46 -12.03 -18.45
N TYR A 899 7.26 -11.73 -17.93
CA TYR A 899 6.47 -12.68 -17.12
C TYR A 899 5.88 -13.81 -17.96
N SER A 900 5.70 -13.61 -19.27
CA SER A 900 5.34 -14.71 -20.19
C SER A 900 6.44 -15.77 -20.28
N LEU A 901 7.67 -15.46 -19.88
CA LEU A 901 8.78 -16.41 -19.86
C LEU A 901 8.83 -17.28 -18.59
N VAL A 902 8.03 -16.98 -17.55
CA VAL A 902 8.03 -17.75 -16.30
C VAL A 902 7.59 -19.20 -16.54
N PRO A 903 6.48 -19.51 -17.24
CA PRO A 903 6.12 -20.89 -17.55
C PRO A 903 7.17 -21.58 -18.41
N LEU A 904 7.66 -20.91 -19.45
CA LEU A 904 8.72 -21.40 -20.31
C LEU A 904 9.97 -21.80 -19.52
N GLY A 905 10.41 -20.95 -18.60
CA GLY A 905 11.54 -21.22 -17.71
C GLY A 905 11.30 -22.44 -16.83
N LEU A 906 10.10 -22.57 -16.25
CA LEU A 906 9.76 -23.69 -15.37
C LEU A 906 9.84 -25.01 -16.12
N PHE A 907 9.20 -25.08 -17.28
CA PHE A 907 9.16 -26.27 -18.11
C PHE A 907 10.50 -26.59 -18.77
N THR A 908 11.33 -25.58 -19.07
CA THR A 908 12.72 -25.80 -19.50
C THR A 908 13.53 -26.50 -18.41
N TRP A 909 13.35 -26.11 -17.15
CA TRP A 909 14.02 -26.76 -16.03
C TRP A 909 13.45 -28.15 -15.71
N ILE A 910 12.14 -28.37 -15.87
CA ILE A 910 11.56 -29.72 -15.80
C ILE A 910 12.17 -30.62 -16.87
N ALA A 911 12.30 -30.14 -18.12
CA ALA A 911 12.97 -30.87 -19.19
C ALA A 911 14.44 -31.19 -18.84
N PHE A 912 15.16 -30.22 -18.31
CA PHE A 912 16.53 -30.40 -17.82
C PHE A 912 16.62 -31.48 -16.72
N CYS A 913 15.71 -31.48 -15.74
CA CYS A 913 15.70 -32.45 -14.64
C CYS A 913 15.59 -33.91 -15.11
N PHE A 914 14.88 -34.21 -16.21
CA PHE A 914 14.85 -35.57 -16.78
C PHE A 914 16.23 -36.06 -17.20
N GLY A 915 17.11 -35.15 -17.65
CA GLY A 915 18.49 -35.43 -18.03
C GLY A 915 19.39 -35.87 -16.88
N PHE A 916 19.00 -35.61 -15.63
CA PHE A 916 19.73 -36.03 -14.43
C PHE A 916 19.06 -37.20 -13.74
N LEU A 917 17.73 -37.14 -13.61
CA LEU A 917 16.95 -38.14 -12.88
C LEU A 917 17.03 -39.52 -13.55
N LEU A 918 16.86 -39.59 -14.87
CA LEU A 918 16.76 -40.86 -15.58
C LEU A 918 18.13 -41.57 -15.70
N PRO A 919 19.24 -40.87 -15.98
CA PRO A 919 20.55 -41.52 -16.01
C PRO A 919 21.11 -41.81 -14.62
N SER A 920 20.93 -40.94 -13.63
CA SER A 920 21.62 -41.04 -12.34
C SER A 920 20.72 -41.52 -11.19
N GLY A 921 19.42 -41.68 -11.40
CA GLY A 921 18.46 -41.99 -10.33
C GLY A 921 18.73 -43.31 -9.61
N SER A 922 19.29 -44.32 -10.28
CA SER A 922 19.57 -45.63 -9.67
C SER A 922 20.63 -45.56 -8.57
N TYR A 923 21.55 -44.58 -8.62
CA TYR A 923 22.56 -44.39 -7.58
C TYR A 923 21.93 -44.09 -6.21
N VAL A 924 20.72 -43.55 -6.19
CA VAL A 924 19.99 -43.26 -4.94
C VAL A 924 19.75 -44.54 -4.13
N ILE A 925 19.55 -45.69 -4.79
CA ILE A 925 19.29 -46.98 -4.13
C ILE A 925 20.53 -47.45 -3.36
N ALA A 926 21.71 -47.37 -3.99
CA ALA A 926 22.97 -47.75 -3.36
C ALA A 926 23.31 -46.81 -2.19
N VAL A 927 23.20 -45.51 -2.44
CA VAL A 927 23.67 -44.48 -1.52
C VAL A 927 22.75 -44.29 -0.30
N ILE A 928 21.47 -44.69 -0.38
CA ILE A 928 20.60 -44.76 0.80
C ILE A 928 21.00 -45.91 1.74
N SER A 929 21.57 -47.01 1.20
CA SER A 929 22.00 -48.15 2.00
C SER A 929 23.32 -47.90 2.74
N ASP A 930 24.23 -47.12 2.15
CA ASP A 930 25.48 -46.66 2.77
C ASP A 930 25.62 -45.13 2.71
N PRO A 931 24.90 -44.37 3.54
CA PRO A 931 24.86 -42.91 3.45
C PRO A 931 26.19 -42.23 3.82
N PHE A 932 27.09 -42.93 4.52
CA PHE A 932 28.38 -42.39 4.98
C PHE A 932 29.58 -43.03 4.29
N ALA A 933 29.36 -43.90 3.30
CA ALA A 933 30.43 -44.66 2.64
C ALA A 933 31.34 -45.40 3.65
N TRP A 934 30.75 -45.93 4.73
CA TRP A 934 31.47 -46.65 5.79
C TRP A 934 31.44 -48.17 5.57
N GLY A 935 30.86 -48.64 4.46
CA GLY A 935 30.67 -50.05 4.16
C GLY A 935 29.44 -50.64 4.85
N TRP A 936 28.47 -49.81 5.22
CA TRP A 936 27.20 -50.26 5.78
C TRP A 936 26.25 -50.74 4.68
N ASP A 937 25.30 -51.59 5.04
CA ASP A 937 24.25 -52.00 4.12
C ASP A 937 22.89 -52.04 4.81
N LEU A 938 22.35 -50.86 5.10
CA LEU A 938 21.12 -50.70 5.89
C LEU A 938 19.90 -51.42 5.27
N PHE A 939 19.86 -51.57 3.95
CA PHE A 939 18.74 -52.11 3.20
C PHE A 939 19.09 -53.29 2.29
N GLY A 940 20.32 -53.82 2.32
CA GLY A 940 20.74 -54.91 1.44
C GLY A 940 21.03 -54.47 -0.01
N THR A 941 21.22 -53.18 -0.25
CA THR A 941 21.34 -52.58 -1.59
C THR A 941 22.58 -51.71 -1.80
N ALA A 942 23.56 -51.72 -0.89
CA ALA A 942 24.76 -50.89 -1.00
C ALA A 942 25.56 -51.15 -2.30
N GLU A 943 25.55 -52.39 -2.79
CA GLU A 943 26.22 -52.79 -4.04
C GLU A 943 25.31 -52.70 -5.28
N PHE A 944 24.14 -52.05 -5.18
CA PHE A 944 23.21 -51.97 -6.31
C PHE A 944 23.88 -51.30 -7.53
N PRO A 945 23.99 -51.99 -8.68
CA PRO A 945 24.74 -51.48 -9.80
C PRO A 945 24.03 -50.29 -10.44
N TRP A 946 24.82 -49.35 -10.96
CA TRP A 946 24.29 -48.28 -11.76
C TRP A 946 23.56 -48.83 -13.00
N THR A 947 22.28 -48.50 -13.12
CA THR A 947 21.42 -48.93 -14.22
C THR A 947 20.59 -47.72 -14.69
N PRO A 948 20.83 -47.20 -15.91
CA PRO A 948 20.02 -46.11 -16.44
C PRO A 948 18.55 -46.54 -16.52
N PHE A 949 17.65 -45.76 -15.96
CA PHE A 949 16.22 -46.10 -15.90
C PHE A 949 15.41 -45.22 -16.84
N LEU A 950 14.65 -45.83 -17.76
CA LEU A 950 13.78 -45.13 -18.73
C LEU A 950 14.47 -44.05 -19.57
N THR A 951 15.80 -44.11 -19.75
CA THR A 951 16.54 -43.12 -20.56
C THR A 951 16.11 -43.10 -22.03
N TYR A 952 15.50 -44.19 -22.52
CA TYR A 952 14.82 -44.22 -23.82
C TYR A 952 13.70 -43.17 -23.94
N TRP A 953 12.96 -42.91 -22.86
CA TRP A 953 11.84 -41.97 -22.83
C TRP A 953 12.28 -40.52 -22.62
N MET A 954 13.52 -40.28 -22.19
CA MET A 954 14.06 -38.96 -21.84
C MET A 954 13.83 -37.90 -22.94
N PRO A 955 14.16 -38.14 -24.23
CA PRO A 955 13.96 -37.14 -25.29
C PRO A 955 12.49 -36.75 -25.48
N TYR A 956 11.57 -37.70 -25.29
CA TYR A 956 10.13 -37.48 -25.43
C TYR A 956 9.59 -36.65 -24.26
N LEU A 957 9.98 -36.99 -23.03
CA LEU A 957 9.59 -36.23 -21.83
C LEU A 957 10.12 -34.79 -21.86
N GLN A 958 11.35 -34.60 -22.34
CA GLN A 958 11.93 -33.29 -22.56
C GLN A 958 11.15 -32.48 -23.60
N THR A 959 10.84 -33.10 -24.74
CA THR A 959 10.08 -32.47 -25.82
C THR A 959 8.68 -32.08 -25.34
N ILE A 960 7.95 -33.00 -24.71
CA ILE A 960 6.60 -32.75 -24.19
C ILE A 960 6.62 -31.60 -23.18
N SER A 961 7.58 -31.58 -22.27
CA SER A 961 7.71 -30.51 -21.27
C SER A 961 7.90 -29.14 -21.92
N LEU A 962 8.81 -29.03 -22.90
CA LEU A 962 9.06 -27.78 -23.62
C LEU A 962 7.82 -27.31 -24.40
N LEU A 963 7.07 -28.21 -25.02
CA LEU A 963 5.84 -27.89 -25.72
C LEU A 963 4.72 -27.44 -24.76
N PHE A 964 4.61 -28.03 -23.56
CA PHE A 964 3.71 -27.49 -22.53
C PHE A 964 4.12 -26.08 -22.11
N GLY A 965 5.41 -25.84 -21.90
CA GLY A 965 5.96 -24.50 -21.62
C GLY A 965 5.60 -23.48 -22.70
N LEU A 966 5.73 -23.86 -23.98
CA LEU A 966 5.33 -23.05 -25.13
C LEU A 966 3.86 -22.62 -25.05
N VAL A 967 2.96 -23.59 -24.86
CA VAL A 967 1.52 -23.34 -24.85
C VAL A 967 1.11 -22.44 -23.68
N PHE A 968 1.62 -22.70 -22.48
CA PHE A 968 1.36 -21.85 -21.32
C PHE A 968 1.89 -20.42 -21.51
N SER A 969 3.10 -20.27 -22.05
CA SER A 969 3.71 -18.96 -22.26
C SER A 969 2.98 -18.14 -23.32
N ILE A 970 2.47 -18.77 -24.39
CA ILE A 970 1.62 -18.10 -25.37
C ILE A 970 0.31 -17.64 -24.73
N ASP A 971 -0.35 -18.51 -23.96
CA ASP A 971 -1.62 -18.18 -23.30
C ASP A 971 -1.48 -16.97 -22.35
N ILE A 972 -0.49 -17.03 -21.46
CA ILE A 972 -0.22 -15.99 -20.48
C ILE A 972 0.26 -14.70 -21.15
N GLY A 973 1.13 -14.80 -22.15
CA GLY A 973 1.64 -13.64 -22.87
C GLY A 973 0.54 -12.86 -23.61
N LEU A 974 -0.41 -13.56 -24.24
CA LEU A 974 -1.60 -12.93 -24.84
C LEU A 974 -2.48 -12.24 -23.79
N LYS A 975 -2.70 -12.89 -22.64
CA LYS A 975 -3.49 -12.29 -21.55
C LYS A 975 -2.81 -11.04 -20.95
N ILE A 976 -1.49 -11.08 -20.74
CA ILE A 976 -0.70 -9.91 -20.33
C ILE A 976 -0.80 -8.80 -21.38
N SER A 977 -0.73 -9.13 -22.67
CA SER A 977 -0.90 -8.14 -23.73
C SER A 977 -2.27 -7.45 -23.67
N ARG A 978 -3.35 -8.22 -23.46
CA ARG A 978 -4.72 -7.68 -23.32
C ARG A 978 -4.91 -6.76 -22.11
N GLN A 979 -4.12 -6.92 -21.05
CA GLN A 979 -4.14 -5.99 -19.91
C GLN A 979 -3.52 -4.63 -20.26
N MET A 980 -2.65 -4.59 -21.27
CA MET A 980 -1.92 -3.39 -21.68
C MET A 980 -2.61 -2.62 -22.81
N PHE A 981 -3.41 -3.30 -23.64
CA PHE A 981 -4.04 -2.71 -24.82
C PHE A 981 -5.56 -2.82 -24.76
N ILE A 982 -6.25 -1.72 -25.07
CA ILE A 982 -7.71 -1.66 -25.13
C ILE A 982 -8.24 -2.46 -26.34
N ASN A 983 -7.57 -2.34 -27.49
CA ASN A 983 -7.99 -3.03 -28.72
C ASN A 983 -7.41 -4.45 -28.79
N LYS A 984 -8.31 -5.42 -28.98
CA LYS A 984 -7.98 -6.84 -29.11
C LYS A 984 -7.02 -7.17 -30.25
N LYS A 985 -7.26 -6.66 -31.46
CA LYS A 985 -6.40 -6.94 -32.62
C LYS A 985 -5.00 -6.40 -32.36
N GLN A 986 -4.93 -5.22 -31.76
CA GLN A 986 -3.67 -4.61 -31.35
C GLN A 986 -2.93 -5.45 -30.31
N ALA A 987 -3.61 -6.00 -29.29
CA ALA A 987 -2.99 -6.88 -28.31
C ALA A 987 -2.34 -8.13 -28.96
N VAL A 988 -3.05 -8.80 -29.87
CA VAL A 988 -2.53 -9.99 -30.56
C VAL A 988 -1.32 -9.64 -31.43
N ILE A 989 -1.41 -8.57 -32.23
CA ILE A 989 -0.32 -8.14 -33.12
C ILE A 989 0.92 -7.73 -32.31
N ASN A 990 0.72 -7.06 -31.17
CA ASN A 990 1.84 -6.67 -30.30
C ASN A 990 2.52 -7.88 -29.66
N PHE A 991 1.81 -8.97 -29.42
CA PHE A 991 2.40 -10.16 -28.84
C PHE A 991 3.14 -11.05 -29.85
N LEU A 992 2.88 -10.91 -31.17
CA LEU A 992 3.48 -11.75 -32.22
C LEU A 992 5.01 -11.86 -32.14
N PRO A 993 5.80 -10.77 -32.03
CA PRO A 993 7.26 -10.89 -31.92
C PRO A 993 7.70 -11.65 -30.67
N ILE A 994 6.99 -11.47 -29.55
CA ILE A 994 7.29 -12.18 -28.29
C ILE A 994 6.96 -13.68 -28.42
N ALA A 995 5.84 -14.02 -29.06
CA ALA A 995 5.52 -15.41 -29.40
C ALA A 995 6.59 -16.04 -30.30
N GLY A 996 7.12 -15.28 -31.27
CA GLY A 996 8.24 -15.69 -32.11
C GLY A 996 9.50 -16.00 -31.31
N PHE A 997 9.86 -15.15 -30.33
CA PHE A 997 10.96 -15.42 -29.41
C PHE A 997 10.74 -16.70 -28.60
N ILE A 998 9.52 -16.92 -28.07
CA ILE A 998 9.19 -18.13 -27.28
C ILE A 998 9.36 -19.40 -28.14
N VAL A 999 8.86 -19.40 -29.38
CA VAL A 999 9.02 -20.53 -30.32
C VAL A 999 10.50 -20.76 -30.63
N LEU A 1000 11.25 -19.70 -30.93
CA LEU A 1000 12.69 -19.77 -31.22
C LEU A 1000 13.49 -20.34 -30.02
N TRP A 1001 13.12 -19.95 -28.80
CA TRP A 1001 13.72 -20.48 -27.59
C TRP A 1001 13.49 -21.99 -27.47
N VAL A 1002 12.25 -22.45 -27.68
CA VAL A 1002 11.91 -23.88 -27.63
C VAL A 1002 12.68 -24.68 -28.67
N ILE A 1003 12.81 -24.15 -29.90
CA ILE A 1003 13.61 -24.78 -30.96
C ILE A 1003 15.09 -24.87 -30.55
N THR A 1004 15.64 -23.81 -29.97
CA THR A 1004 17.01 -23.82 -29.45
C THR A 1004 17.20 -24.89 -28.38
N MET A 1005 16.26 -25.02 -27.44
CA MET A 1005 16.30 -26.07 -26.40
C MET A 1005 16.14 -27.47 -26.98
N LEU A 1006 15.25 -27.67 -27.96
CA LEU A 1006 15.09 -28.95 -28.66
C LEU A 1006 16.36 -29.31 -29.43
N TRP A 1007 17.03 -28.33 -30.04
CA TRP A 1007 18.31 -28.54 -30.70
C TRP A 1007 19.35 -28.99 -29.69
N LEU A 1008 19.47 -28.27 -28.57
CA LEU A 1008 20.38 -28.67 -27.50
C LEU A 1008 20.08 -30.11 -27.05
N PHE A 1009 18.85 -30.45 -26.64
CA PHE A 1009 18.55 -31.77 -26.06
C PHE A 1009 18.54 -32.96 -27.03
N LEU A 1010 18.22 -32.74 -28.31
CA LEU A 1010 17.98 -33.82 -29.27
C LEU A 1010 19.10 -33.99 -30.31
N TRP A 1011 19.95 -32.99 -30.49
CA TRP A 1011 21.03 -32.97 -31.48
C TRP A 1011 22.38 -33.25 -30.83
#